data_AF-A0A6F8ZYL7-F1
#
_entry.id   AF-A0A6F8ZYL7-F1
#
_cell.length_a   1.000
_cell.length_b   1.000
_cell.length_c   1.000
_cell.angle_alpha   90.00
_cell.angle_beta   90.00
_cell.angle_gamma   90.00
#
_symmetry.space_group_name_H-M   'P 1'
#
loop_
_entity.id
_entity.type
_entity.pdbx_description
1 polymer ?
#
loop_
_entity_poly.entity_id
_entity_poly.type
_entity_poly.pdbx_seq_one_letter_code
_entity_poly.pdbx_strand_id
1 'polypeptide(L)'
;HWFTELPPVLTFELSRFEFNQALGRPEKIHNKLEFHSMLYMDRFEFNQALGRPEKIHNKLEFHSMLYMDRYMDRNREITRIKREEIRRLKEHLTLLQQRLERYLSYGSGPKRFPLADVLQYAMEFASSKPVCTSPVGDIDTSAPPGGTTGQLLPAPRQVIKHRACHTLTAEQSPSSTPSEGLAPTSGPTPAPSTQQRVPIHKPFTQSRLPPDLPMHPAPRHITEEELRVLEVCLHRWRSEVENDTSDLQGSISRIHRTIEMMYSDKSMMQVPYRLHAVLVHEGQANAGHYWAYIYNPHQRRWMKYNDISVTKSSWEELVRDSFGGYRNASAYCLMYINDKKPFLIEEEFDKETGQMLSGLDKLPPDLKAYVNEDNGLFDKEMEEWDTLQARKAQQEKLALAVAAAATAAAAETAETTTSPQPMSTEPSTPDNSAGPRAIKVEYTRLLRFAQEDTAPENDYRLQHVIVYFIQNQAPKKILERTLLMQFADRNLGFDERCKSIMKVARAKLDLIKPEEINMEEYEMWHQDYRNFRETTIFLMIGLELFQKRSFVEALMYLIYSYQYNRELLVKGLYRGHDDELIGLYRRECLLKLNENAAGMFESGEEPEVSNGLSIMNELVVPCIPLLLVHDTEKDLLSEKLTDFLPKLLDCSTEIKSFRDPPKLPTYSTLELVERYGRVMASLSRQNATEKFMNERTVGEGKSGVGEVVKM
;
A
#
# COMPACT_ATOMS: atom_id res chain seq x y z
N HIS A 1 -35.82 0.53 -3.76
CA HIS A 1 -36.35 -0.80 -3.38
C HIS A 1 -36.22 -0.97 -1.87
N TRP A 2 -37.24 -1.52 -1.20
CA TRP A 2 -37.24 -1.82 0.24
C TRP A 2 -37.13 -3.33 0.45
N PHE A 3 -36.50 -3.78 1.53
CA PHE A 3 -36.32 -5.20 1.79
C PHE A 3 -37.54 -5.78 2.50
N THR A 4 -38.18 -6.79 1.91
CA THR A 4 -39.22 -7.59 2.57
C THR A 4 -38.59 -8.65 3.47
N GLU A 5 -37.51 -9.27 3.00
CA GLU A 5 -36.68 -10.23 3.72
C GLU A 5 -35.19 -9.93 3.54
N LEU A 6 -34.36 -10.41 4.46
CA LEU A 6 -32.90 -10.27 4.42
C LEU A 6 -32.24 -11.64 4.54
N PRO A 7 -31.12 -11.87 3.83
CA PRO A 7 -30.37 -13.11 3.92
C PRO A 7 -29.74 -13.29 5.30
N PRO A 8 -29.48 -14.54 5.75
CA PRO A 8 -28.85 -14.81 7.05
C PRO A 8 -27.45 -14.19 7.20
N VAL A 9 -26.75 -13.96 6.09
CA VAL A 9 -25.44 -13.31 6.04
C VAL A 9 -25.55 -12.10 5.12
N LEU A 10 -25.09 -10.93 5.60
CA LEU A 10 -24.97 -9.70 4.82
C LEU A 10 -23.50 -9.44 4.52
N THR A 11 -23.19 -9.32 3.23
CA THR A 11 -21.86 -8.94 2.75
C THR A 11 -21.93 -7.54 2.19
N PHE A 12 -21.19 -6.61 2.79
CA PHE A 12 -21.04 -5.25 2.31
C PHE A 12 -19.68 -5.12 1.65
N GLU A 13 -19.67 -5.12 0.34
CA GLU A 13 -18.50 -4.74 -0.45
C GLU A 13 -18.40 -3.21 -0.44
N LEU A 14 -17.41 -2.72 0.29
CA LEU A 14 -17.06 -1.32 0.30
C LEU A 14 -16.27 -1.07 -0.99
N SER A 15 -16.96 -0.70 -2.07
CA SER A 15 -16.27 -0.26 -3.28
C SER A 15 -15.41 0.95 -2.91
N ARG A 16 -14.10 0.74 -2.93
CA ARG A 16 -13.08 1.76 -2.71
C ARG A 16 -12.39 2.11 -4.01
N PHE A 17 -12.92 1.69 -5.16
CA PHE A 17 -12.29 1.88 -6.47
C PHE A 17 -13.34 2.26 -7.52
N GLU A 18 -13.07 3.30 -8.29
CA GLU A 18 -13.85 3.82 -9.41
C GLU A 18 -12.93 3.90 -10.64
N PHE A 19 -13.47 3.60 -11.80
CA PHE A 19 -12.75 3.79 -13.05
C PHE A 19 -12.69 5.27 -13.46
N ASN A 20 -11.51 5.90 -13.33
CA ASN A 20 -11.32 7.29 -13.75
C ASN A 20 -11.19 7.36 -15.27
N GLN A 21 -12.20 7.91 -15.93
CA GLN A 21 -12.26 8.01 -17.40
C GLN A 21 -11.23 8.98 -18.00
N ALA A 22 -10.73 9.95 -17.23
CA ALA A 22 -9.69 10.89 -17.69
C ALA A 22 -8.27 10.31 -17.56
N LEU A 23 -8.03 9.42 -16.59
CA LEU A 23 -6.74 8.73 -16.39
C LEU A 23 -6.71 7.31 -16.99
N GLY A 24 -7.84 6.82 -17.51
CA GLY A 24 -7.97 5.54 -18.18
C GLY A 24 -7.77 4.30 -17.28
N ARG A 25 -7.82 4.43 -15.95
CA ARG A 25 -7.50 3.34 -15.02
C ARG A 25 -8.46 3.26 -13.83
N PRO A 26 -8.63 2.08 -13.17
CA PRO A 26 -9.31 1.98 -11.89
C PRO A 26 -8.52 2.74 -10.82
N GLU A 27 -9.15 3.76 -10.26
CA GLU A 27 -8.60 4.64 -9.25
C GLU A 27 -9.35 4.50 -7.94
N LYS A 28 -8.67 4.69 -6.83
CA LYS A 28 -9.24 4.47 -5.50
C LYS A 28 -10.14 5.68 -5.12
N ILE A 29 -11.29 5.45 -4.49
CA ILE A 29 -12.32 6.46 -4.14
C ILE A 29 -12.02 7.08 -2.79
N HIS A 30 -12.20 8.40 -2.67
CA HIS A 30 -11.67 9.15 -1.53
C HIS A 30 -12.62 10.12 -0.78
N ASN A 31 -13.83 10.50 -1.20
CA ASN A 31 -14.58 11.57 -0.49
C ASN A 31 -15.13 11.23 0.92
N LYS A 32 -15.50 12.27 1.68
CA LYS A 32 -16.08 12.21 3.05
C LYS A 32 -17.39 11.40 3.03
N LEU A 33 -17.44 10.29 3.76
CA LEU A 33 -18.64 9.48 3.93
C LEU A 33 -19.10 9.52 5.39
N GLU A 34 -19.96 10.48 5.71
CA GLU A 34 -20.91 10.31 6.80
C GLU A 34 -22.09 9.47 6.28
N PHE A 35 -22.50 8.46 7.05
CA PHE A 35 -23.77 7.79 6.82
C PHE A 35 -24.91 8.81 6.92
N HIS A 36 -25.33 9.38 5.79
CA HIS A 36 -26.63 10.01 5.72
C HIS A 36 -27.69 8.92 5.83
N SER A 37 -28.76 9.21 6.54
CA SER A 37 -29.91 8.35 6.83
C SER A 37 -30.68 7.84 5.60
N MET A 38 -30.14 8.02 4.38
CA MET A 38 -30.61 7.49 3.11
C MET A 38 -29.48 6.74 2.39
N LEU A 39 -29.78 5.50 2.00
CA LEU A 39 -28.98 4.69 1.10
C LEU A 39 -29.28 5.16 -0.34
N TYR A 40 -28.45 6.07 -0.82
CA TYR A 40 -28.26 6.39 -2.25
C TYR A 40 -26.79 6.07 -2.54
N MET A 41 -26.57 5.07 -3.40
CA MET A 41 -25.26 4.53 -3.78
C MET A 41 -24.84 5.20 -5.09
N ASP A 42 -24.26 6.40 -5.00
CA ASP A 42 -23.48 7.01 -6.08
C ASP A 42 -22.59 8.14 -5.51
N ARG A 43 -21.26 8.08 -5.64
CA ARG A 43 -20.34 9.04 -4.96
C ARG A 43 -18.94 9.19 -5.62
N PHE A 44 -18.75 10.23 -6.45
CA PHE A 44 -17.46 10.63 -7.06
C PHE A 44 -17.23 12.15 -6.91
N GLU A 45 -15.97 12.60 -6.69
CA GLU A 45 -15.60 14.04 -6.71
C GLU A 45 -14.07 14.25 -6.77
N PHE A 46 -13.61 15.28 -7.49
CA PHE A 46 -12.24 15.53 -7.98
C PHE A 46 -11.52 16.65 -7.19
N ASN A 47 -10.24 16.47 -6.81
CA ASN A 47 -9.44 17.50 -6.13
C ASN A 47 -8.82 18.48 -7.13
N GLN A 48 -9.48 19.63 -7.33
CA GLN A 48 -9.07 20.66 -8.28
C GLN A 48 -7.71 21.33 -7.97
N ALA A 49 -7.23 21.29 -6.72
CA ALA A 49 -6.02 22.03 -6.32
C ALA A 49 -4.70 21.38 -6.77
N LEU A 50 -4.69 20.06 -6.96
CA LEU A 50 -3.49 19.31 -7.34
C LEU A 50 -3.53 18.84 -8.81
N GLY A 51 -4.62 19.12 -9.54
CA GLY A 51 -4.81 18.63 -10.91
C GLY A 51 -4.76 17.10 -11.03
N ARG A 52 -4.91 16.40 -9.90
CA ARG A 52 -4.79 14.94 -9.76
C ARG A 52 -5.71 14.46 -8.62
N PRO A 53 -6.30 13.27 -8.73
CA PRO A 53 -7.07 12.68 -7.64
C PRO A 53 -6.12 12.18 -6.53
N GLU A 54 -6.48 12.34 -5.26
CA GLU A 54 -5.62 12.02 -4.11
C GLU A 54 -6.34 11.16 -3.07
N LYS A 55 -5.59 10.28 -2.40
CA LYS A 55 -6.07 9.42 -1.31
C LYS A 55 -6.54 10.23 -0.12
N ILE A 56 -7.84 10.20 0.16
CA ILE A 56 -8.33 10.69 1.43
C ILE A 56 -8.47 9.50 2.39
N HIS A 57 -7.79 9.64 3.51
CA HIS A 57 -7.80 8.73 4.63
C HIS A 57 -9.01 9.01 5.54
N ASN A 58 -10.21 9.10 4.97
CA ASN A 58 -11.40 9.38 5.76
C ASN A 58 -11.80 8.14 6.57
N LYS A 59 -11.95 8.34 7.87
CA LYS A 59 -12.39 7.32 8.82
C LYS A 59 -13.83 6.92 8.50
N LEU A 60 -14.05 5.72 7.97
CA LEU A 60 -15.38 5.11 7.89
C LEU A 60 -15.58 4.21 9.10
N GLU A 61 -16.48 4.62 9.99
CA GLU A 61 -16.81 3.86 11.17
C GLU A 61 -17.93 2.86 10.87
N PHE A 62 -17.75 1.62 11.29
CA PHE A 62 -18.79 0.59 11.27
C PHE A 62 -18.90 -0.07 12.63
N HIS A 63 -20.09 -0.56 12.94
CA HIS A 63 -20.44 -1.02 14.27
C HIS A 63 -20.36 -2.54 14.36
N SER A 64 -20.03 -3.07 15.54
CA SER A 64 -20.07 -4.51 15.80
C SER A 64 -21.48 -5.09 15.72
N MET A 65 -22.50 -4.26 15.97
CA MET A 65 -23.92 -4.59 15.82
C MET A 65 -24.58 -3.61 14.86
N LEU A 66 -25.26 -4.12 13.86
CA LEU A 66 -26.01 -3.37 12.86
C LEU A 66 -27.50 -3.72 12.96
N TYR A 67 -28.36 -2.70 13.08
CA TYR A 67 -29.82 -2.90 13.08
C TYR A 67 -30.39 -2.54 11.71
N MET A 68 -30.99 -3.53 11.04
CA MET A 68 -31.47 -3.39 9.66
C MET A 68 -32.92 -2.90 9.56
N ASP A 69 -33.59 -2.69 10.67
CA ASP A 69 -35.00 -2.28 10.78
C ASP A 69 -35.38 -1.09 9.90
N ARG A 70 -34.51 -0.08 9.82
CA ARG A 70 -34.73 1.13 9.01
C ARG A 70 -34.71 0.90 7.51
N TYR A 71 -34.36 -0.29 7.05
CA TYR A 71 -34.32 -0.66 5.63
C TYR A 71 -35.40 -1.66 5.23
N MET A 72 -36.14 -2.17 6.23
CA MET A 72 -37.22 -3.12 6.00
C MET A 72 -38.48 -2.42 5.52
N ASP A 73 -39.20 -3.03 4.57
CA ASP A 73 -40.44 -2.48 4.01
C ASP A 73 -41.53 -2.27 5.08
N ARG A 74 -41.62 -3.16 6.08
CA ARG A 74 -42.52 -3.00 7.25
C ARG A 74 -42.36 -1.67 8.00
N ASN A 75 -41.17 -1.07 7.96
CA ASN A 75 -40.86 0.18 8.65
C ASN A 75 -40.73 1.36 7.67
N ARG A 76 -41.16 1.20 6.42
CA ARG A 76 -40.99 2.18 5.35
C ARG A 76 -41.53 3.56 5.70
N GLU A 77 -42.77 3.62 6.20
CA GLU A 77 -43.42 4.90 6.49
C GLU A 77 -42.76 5.62 7.68
N ILE A 78 -42.49 4.89 8.77
CA ILE A 78 -41.78 5.40 9.94
C ILE A 78 -40.40 5.94 9.53
N THR A 79 -39.69 5.19 8.68
CA THR A 79 -38.38 5.59 8.18
C THR A 79 -38.46 6.85 7.32
N ARG A 80 -39.49 6.98 6.46
CA ARG A 80 -39.70 8.17 5.63
C ARG A 80 -39.91 9.41 6.48
N ILE A 81 -40.76 9.32 7.51
CA ILE A 81 -41.01 10.42 8.45
C ILE A 81 -39.73 10.81 9.18
N LYS A 82 -38.99 9.83 9.74
CA LYS A 82 -37.71 10.09 10.42
C LYS A 82 -36.64 10.68 9.49
N ARG A 83 -36.60 10.28 8.21
CA ARG A 83 -35.68 10.85 7.20
C ARG A 83 -35.98 12.31 6.91
N GLU A 84 -37.24 12.65 6.75
CA GLU A 84 -37.71 14.04 6.56
C GLU A 84 -37.36 14.91 7.77
N GLU A 85 -37.53 14.38 8.99
CA GLU A 85 -37.13 15.09 10.21
C GLU A 85 -35.61 15.29 10.30
N ILE A 86 -34.81 14.26 10.00
CA ILE A 86 -33.34 14.40 9.94
C ILE A 86 -32.94 15.45 8.90
N ARG A 87 -33.63 15.50 7.75
CA ARG A 87 -33.35 16.49 6.70
C ARG A 87 -33.57 17.91 7.22
N ARG A 88 -34.71 18.17 7.87
CA ARG A 88 -34.99 19.48 8.50
C ARG A 88 -33.98 19.83 9.59
N LEU A 89 -33.61 18.86 10.43
CA LEU A 89 -32.59 19.06 11.47
C LEU A 89 -31.22 19.39 10.86
N LYS A 90 -30.84 18.78 9.74
CA LYS A 90 -29.58 19.07 9.03
C LYS A 90 -29.57 20.44 8.37
N GLU A 91 -30.70 20.87 7.80
CA GLU A 91 -30.86 22.23 7.30
C GLU A 91 -30.68 23.26 8.42
N HIS A 92 -31.33 23.04 9.57
CA HIS A 92 -31.18 23.89 10.74
C HIS A 92 -29.75 23.87 11.29
N LEU A 93 -29.12 22.70 11.38
CA LEU A 93 -27.72 22.54 11.80
C LEU A 93 -26.77 23.38 10.92
N THR A 94 -26.97 23.37 9.61
CA THR A 94 -26.16 24.13 8.66
C THR A 94 -26.27 25.62 8.92
N LEU A 95 -27.47 26.14 9.18
CA LEU A 95 -27.69 27.55 9.52
C LEU A 95 -26.98 27.95 10.83
N LEU A 96 -27.03 27.09 11.85
CA LEU A 96 -26.36 27.34 13.13
C LEU A 96 -24.84 27.30 12.97
N GLN A 97 -24.31 26.35 12.20
CA GLN A 97 -22.87 26.26 11.90
C GLN A 97 -22.38 27.50 11.15
N GLN A 98 -23.11 27.96 10.12
CA GLN A 98 -22.78 29.19 9.41
C GLN A 98 -22.85 30.42 10.32
N ARG A 99 -23.81 30.48 11.25
CA ARG A 99 -23.88 31.56 12.23
C ARG A 99 -22.69 31.51 13.19
N LEU A 100 -22.33 30.34 13.70
CA LEU A 100 -21.17 30.14 14.59
C LEU A 100 -19.86 30.54 13.88
N GLU A 101 -19.69 30.13 12.62
CA GLU A 101 -18.50 30.44 11.83
C GLU A 101 -18.29 31.96 11.67
N ARG A 102 -19.37 32.75 11.61
CA ARG A 102 -19.26 34.22 11.58
C ARG A 102 -18.64 34.82 12.85
N TYR A 103 -18.80 34.16 14.01
CA TYR A 103 -18.14 34.59 15.25
C TYR A 103 -16.70 34.08 15.34
N LEU A 104 -16.41 32.87 14.86
CA LEU A 104 -15.08 32.26 14.92
C LEU A 104 -14.11 32.79 13.85
N SER A 105 -14.64 33.18 12.68
CA SER A 105 -13.89 33.66 11.51
C SER A 105 -14.35 35.06 11.10
N TYR A 106 -14.29 36.00 12.05
CA TYR A 106 -14.70 37.39 11.89
C TYR A 106 -13.66 38.25 11.17
N GLY A 107 -14.13 39.24 10.41
CA GLY A 107 -13.32 40.23 9.69
C GLY A 107 -13.76 40.41 8.23
N SER A 108 -13.39 41.52 7.59
CA SER A 108 -13.64 41.75 6.15
C SER A 108 -12.43 41.39 5.28
N GLY A 109 -11.24 41.31 5.87
CA GLY A 109 -9.99 41.00 5.18
C GLY A 109 -9.78 39.51 4.89
N PRO A 110 -8.66 39.16 4.23
CA PRO A 110 -8.31 37.77 3.91
C PRO A 110 -7.91 36.97 5.15
N LYS A 111 -7.43 37.64 6.21
CA LYS A 111 -7.18 37.02 7.51
C LYS A 111 -8.38 37.26 8.42
N ARG A 112 -8.92 36.18 8.97
CA ARG A 112 -10.07 36.18 9.87
C ARG A 112 -9.63 35.72 11.26
N PHE A 113 -10.27 36.26 12.29
CA PHE A 113 -9.96 35.96 13.69
C PHE A 113 -11.26 35.81 14.48
N PRO A 114 -11.27 35.10 15.63
CA PRO A 114 -12.44 35.05 16.50
C PRO A 114 -12.83 36.45 16.99
N LEU A 115 -14.11 36.79 16.89
CA LEU A 115 -14.60 38.12 17.28
C LEU A 115 -14.33 38.41 18.76
N ALA A 116 -14.46 37.41 19.63
CA ALA A 116 -14.14 37.56 21.06
C ALA A 116 -12.68 38.00 21.28
N ASP A 117 -11.73 37.43 20.53
CA ASP A 117 -10.30 37.77 20.62
C ASP A 117 -10.05 39.18 20.06
N VAL A 118 -10.71 39.56 18.97
CA VAL A 118 -10.62 40.93 18.41
C VAL A 118 -11.10 41.97 19.42
N LEU A 119 -12.25 41.72 20.08
CA LEU A 119 -12.78 42.60 21.11
C LEU A 119 -11.85 42.67 22.32
N GLN A 120 -11.26 41.54 22.72
CA GLN A 120 -10.30 41.48 23.81
C GLN A 120 -9.03 42.27 23.50
N TYR A 121 -8.42 42.07 22.34
CA TYR A 121 -7.20 42.78 21.95
C TYR A 121 -7.44 44.27 21.71
N ALA A 122 -8.61 44.65 21.20
CA ALA A 122 -8.98 46.06 21.07
C ALA A 122 -9.11 46.74 22.45
N MET A 123 -9.70 46.04 23.43
CA MET A 123 -9.80 46.51 24.81
C MET A 123 -8.42 46.60 25.47
N GLU A 124 -7.58 45.57 25.34
CA GLU A 124 -6.21 45.56 25.87
C GLU A 124 -5.36 46.70 25.27
N PHE A 125 -5.52 46.98 23.98
CA PHE A 125 -4.88 48.12 23.33
C PHE A 125 -5.39 49.46 23.88
N ALA A 126 -6.71 49.63 24.00
CA ALA A 126 -7.30 50.86 24.54
C ALA A 126 -6.86 51.14 25.99
N SER A 127 -6.79 50.09 26.82
CA SER A 127 -6.36 50.17 28.23
C SER A 127 -4.83 50.23 28.40
N SER A 128 -4.04 50.15 27.32
CA SER A 128 -2.58 50.30 27.40
C SER A 128 -2.16 51.76 27.64
N LYS A 129 -1.04 51.95 28.35
CA LYS A 129 -0.57 53.30 28.69
C LYS A 129 -0.15 54.07 27.42
N PRO A 130 -0.65 55.31 27.20
CA PRO A 130 -0.43 56.01 25.95
C PRO A 130 1.04 56.36 25.72
N VAL A 131 1.49 56.26 24.47
CA VAL A 131 2.85 56.60 24.03
C VAL A 131 2.78 57.66 22.94
N CYS A 132 3.35 58.85 23.22
CA CYS A 132 3.27 60.00 22.32
C CYS A 132 4.36 60.03 21.24
N THR A 133 5.42 59.23 21.38
CA THR A 133 6.53 59.14 20.42
C THR A 133 6.23 58.08 19.35
N SER A 134 6.64 58.32 18.10
CA SER A 134 6.57 57.26 17.07
C SER A 134 7.75 56.30 17.24
N PRO A 135 7.62 55.01 16.89
CA PRO A 135 8.73 54.06 16.90
C PRO A 135 9.68 54.35 15.72
N VAL A 136 10.44 55.44 15.83
CA VAL A 136 11.62 55.70 15.00
C VAL A 136 12.80 55.55 15.94
N GLY A 137 13.54 54.45 15.81
CA GLY A 137 14.88 54.40 16.35
C GLY A 137 15.77 55.23 15.43
N ASP A 138 16.22 56.39 15.90
CA ASP A 138 17.25 57.16 15.20
C ASP A 138 18.53 56.29 15.14
N ILE A 139 18.94 55.98 13.92
CA ILE A 139 20.26 55.40 13.64
C ILE A 139 21.25 56.56 13.71
N ASP A 140 21.77 56.83 14.91
CA ASP A 140 22.91 57.72 15.05
C ASP A 140 24.20 56.99 14.64
N THR A 141 24.68 57.38 13.46
CA THR A 141 25.91 56.89 12.84
C THR A 141 27.09 57.70 13.37
N SER A 142 27.55 57.45 14.60
CA SER A 142 28.89 57.88 15.04
C SER A 142 29.37 57.20 16.34
N ALA A 143 29.89 55.96 16.25
CA ALA A 143 30.88 55.42 17.19
C ALA A 143 31.64 54.23 16.56
N PRO A 144 32.97 54.10 16.76
CA PRO A 144 33.80 53.04 16.17
C PRO A 144 33.74 51.72 16.99
N PRO A 145 34.28 50.59 16.47
CA PRO A 145 33.70 49.26 16.66
C PRO A 145 34.27 48.49 17.86
N GLY A 146 33.40 47.82 18.61
CA GLY A 146 33.74 46.77 19.57
C GLY A 146 32.78 45.59 19.37
N GLY A 147 33.33 44.45 18.95
CA GLY A 147 32.56 43.35 18.35
C GLY A 147 31.76 42.50 19.33
N THR A 148 30.75 41.81 18.79
CA THR A 148 30.37 40.45 19.22
C THR A 148 29.36 39.83 18.24
N THR A 149 29.83 38.77 17.57
CA THR A 149 29.15 37.52 17.22
C THR A 149 27.66 37.58 16.87
N GLY A 150 27.37 37.37 15.58
CA GLY A 150 26.02 37.16 15.08
C GLY A 150 25.37 35.88 15.61
N GLN A 151 24.04 35.94 15.78
CA GLN A 151 23.21 34.76 15.89
C GLN A 151 21.95 34.90 15.02
N LEU A 152 21.74 33.83 14.25
CA LEU A 152 20.67 33.59 13.29
C LEU A 152 19.26 33.87 13.83
N LEU A 153 18.42 34.41 12.96
CA LEU A 153 16.95 34.33 13.03
C LEU A 153 16.48 32.87 13.06
N PRO A 154 15.54 32.48 13.95
CA PRO A 154 14.72 31.30 13.73
C PRO A 154 13.41 31.66 13.01
N ALA A 155 13.08 30.83 12.01
CA ALA A 155 11.83 30.82 11.25
C ALA A 155 10.58 30.55 12.13
N PRO A 156 9.35 30.84 11.66
CA PRO A 156 8.16 30.79 12.50
C PRO A 156 7.72 29.35 12.80
N ARG A 157 7.55 29.03 14.09
CA ARG A 157 7.01 27.75 14.55
C ARG A 157 5.49 27.69 14.36
N GLN A 158 5.07 26.68 13.59
CA GLN A 158 3.69 26.19 13.53
C GLN A 158 3.21 25.75 14.92
N VAL A 159 2.03 26.20 15.32
CA VAL A 159 1.37 25.81 16.58
C VAL A 159 0.60 24.51 16.34
N ILE A 160 1.14 23.42 16.87
CA ILE A 160 0.43 22.14 17.04
C ILE A 160 -0.46 22.27 18.29
N LYS A 161 -1.78 22.19 18.11
CA LYS A 161 -2.76 22.06 19.21
C LYS A 161 -2.73 20.61 19.72
N HIS A 162 -2.15 20.37 20.89
CA HIS A 162 -2.44 19.17 21.68
C HIS A 162 -3.47 19.48 22.75
N ARG A 163 -4.67 18.91 22.56
CA ARG A 163 -5.76 18.81 23.53
C ARG A 163 -5.44 17.64 24.46
N ALA A 164 -5.24 17.91 25.75
CA ALA A 164 -5.15 16.88 26.79
C ALA A 164 -6.23 17.14 27.84
N CYS A 165 -7.13 16.17 28.01
CA CYS A 165 -8.05 16.04 29.14
C CYS A 165 -7.25 15.80 30.42
N HIS A 166 -7.58 16.54 31.48
CA HIS A 166 -7.22 16.18 32.85
C HIS A 166 -8.39 15.45 33.51
N THR A 167 -8.14 14.23 33.97
CA THR A 167 -8.92 13.55 35.01
C THR A 167 -8.13 13.68 36.32
N LEU A 168 -8.82 14.12 37.37
CA LEU A 168 -8.29 14.29 38.73
C LEU A 168 -8.23 12.95 39.46
N THR A 169 -7.14 12.70 40.18
CA THR A 169 -7.17 12.04 41.50
C THR A 169 -5.97 12.53 42.32
N ALA A 170 -6.26 12.88 43.57
CA ALA A 170 -5.32 13.38 44.57
C ALA A 170 -5.22 12.34 45.70
N GLU A 171 -4.01 12.12 46.23
CA GLU A 171 -3.83 11.59 47.59
C GLU A 171 -2.62 12.26 48.27
N GLN A 172 -2.86 12.70 49.50
CA GLN A 172 -1.92 13.30 50.47
C GLN A 172 -1.35 12.16 51.36
N SER A 173 -0.11 12.18 51.86
CA SER A 173 0.23 12.77 53.18
C SER A 173 1.70 12.43 53.63
N PRO A 174 2.28 13.09 54.67
CA PRO A 174 3.73 13.34 54.87
C PRO A 174 4.35 12.86 56.22
N SER A 175 5.67 13.07 56.45
CA SER A 175 6.40 13.21 57.77
C SER A 175 7.95 13.30 57.55
N SER A 176 8.89 13.69 58.43
CA SER A 176 9.08 14.75 59.47
C SER A 176 10.57 14.70 59.98
N THR A 177 11.31 15.84 60.01
CA THR A 177 12.32 16.40 61.02
C THR A 177 13.36 15.54 61.81
N PRO A 178 14.33 16.09 62.60
CA PRO A 178 15.35 17.18 62.42
C PRO A 178 16.77 16.93 63.10
N SER A 179 17.65 17.95 63.12
CA SER A 179 18.61 18.39 64.20
C SER A 179 20.15 18.36 64.06
N GLU A 180 20.77 19.36 64.72
CA GLU A 180 22.11 20.00 64.58
C GLU A 180 23.30 19.40 65.39
N GLY A 181 24.55 19.82 65.08
CA GLY A 181 25.72 19.73 65.99
C GLY A 181 27.12 20.09 65.44
N LEU A 182 27.55 21.36 65.65
CA LEU A 182 28.89 21.97 65.91
C LEU A 182 30.24 21.45 65.31
N ALA A 183 31.02 22.42 64.78
CA ALA A 183 32.44 22.40 64.32
C ALA A 183 33.44 22.72 65.48
N PRO A 184 34.79 22.95 65.32
CA PRO A 184 35.62 23.11 64.10
C PRO A 184 37.09 22.55 64.13
N THR A 185 37.79 22.56 62.98
CA THR A 185 39.21 23.02 62.76
C THR A 185 39.49 23.19 61.24
N SER A 186 40.52 23.97 60.89
CA SER A 186 40.70 24.80 59.68
C SER A 186 41.56 24.24 58.51
N GLY A 187 41.28 24.67 57.26
CA GLY A 187 42.20 24.68 56.10
C GLY A 187 41.51 25.03 54.75
N PRO A 188 42.14 25.69 53.75
CA PRO A 188 41.54 26.84 53.04
C PRO A 188 41.32 26.71 51.51
N THR A 189 40.26 27.35 50.95
CA THR A 189 40.07 28.03 49.62
C THR A 189 38.57 28.07 49.20
N PRO A 190 38.09 28.88 48.22
CA PRO A 190 38.11 30.34 48.04
C PRO A 190 36.68 30.99 48.11
N ALA A 191 36.62 32.32 47.92
CA ALA A 191 35.52 33.32 47.87
C ALA A 191 34.04 32.90 47.59
N PRO A 192 33.04 33.68 48.08
CA PRO A 192 31.70 33.18 48.38
C PRO A 192 30.77 33.09 47.17
N SER A 193 30.20 31.90 46.97
CA SER A 193 28.93 31.73 46.25
C SER A 193 27.79 32.30 47.10
N THR A 194 27.19 33.41 46.68
CA THR A 194 25.93 33.89 47.24
C THR A 194 24.82 32.88 46.93
N GLN A 195 24.53 31.98 47.89
CA GLN A 195 23.34 31.14 47.87
C GLN A 195 22.11 32.05 48.01
N GLN A 196 21.37 32.29 46.92
CA GLN A 196 20.09 32.99 46.96
C GLN A 196 19.06 32.11 47.69
N ARG A 197 18.63 32.57 48.87
CA ARG A 197 17.47 32.03 49.59
C ARG A 197 16.24 32.16 48.69
N VAL A 198 15.58 31.05 48.36
CA VAL A 198 14.36 31.06 47.52
C VAL A 198 13.29 31.90 48.21
N PRO A 199 12.75 32.96 47.56
CA PRO A 199 11.72 33.80 48.17
C PRO A 199 10.46 32.97 48.46
N ILE A 200 9.94 33.06 49.69
CA ILE A 200 8.66 32.44 50.05
C ILE A 200 7.54 33.28 49.41
N HIS A 201 6.91 32.73 48.37
CA HIS A 201 5.76 33.37 47.72
C HIS A 201 4.50 33.19 48.56
N LYS A 202 3.76 34.29 48.76
CA LYS A 202 2.44 34.23 49.41
C LYS A 202 1.45 33.54 48.45
N PRO A 203 0.47 32.76 48.95
CA PRO A 203 -0.60 32.25 48.10
C PRO A 203 -1.28 33.42 47.38
N PHE A 204 -1.58 33.23 46.09
CA PHE A 204 -2.14 34.24 45.18
C PHE A 204 -1.21 35.42 44.81
N THR A 205 0.11 35.30 45.00
CA THR A 205 1.08 36.32 44.49
C THR A 205 1.82 35.85 43.23
N GLN A 206 1.97 36.74 42.26
CA GLN A 206 2.76 36.51 41.05
C GLN A 206 4.17 37.08 41.21
N SER A 207 5.19 36.26 40.98
CA SER A 207 6.57 36.54 41.38
C SER A 207 7.46 37.21 40.32
N ARG A 208 7.00 37.26 39.07
CA ARG A 208 7.72 37.86 37.94
C ARG A 208 6.77 38.62 37.02
N LEU A 209 6.11 39.64 37.54
CA LEU A 209 5.37 40.58 36.69
C LEU A 209 6.38 41.46 35.93
N PRO A 210 6.30 41.55 34.60
CA PRO A 210 7.06 42.53 33.83
C PRO A 210 6.81 43.95 34.35
N PRO A 211 7.79 44.87 34.28
CA PRO A 211 7.57 46.27 34.62
C PRO A 211 6.46 46.88 33.76
N ASP A 212 5.51 47.56 34.38
CA ASP A 212 4.38 48.22 33.72
C ASP A 212 4.82 49.58 33.10
N LEU A 213 5.73 49.50 32.13
CA LEU A 213 6.25 50.63 31.38
C LEU A 213 5.41 50.86 30.10
N PRO A 214 5.15 52.12 29.69
CA PRO A 214 4.45 52.41 28.45
C PRO A 214 5.31 51.95 27.26
N MET A 215 4.81 51.01 26.47
CA MET A 215 5.51 50.39 25.36
C MET A 215 4.62 50.33 24.12
N HIS A 216 5.23 50.34 22.93
CA HIS A 216 4.48 50.14 21.68
C HIS A 216 4.03 48.68 21.51
N PRO A 217 2.84 48.43 20.92
CA PRO A 217 1.86 49.39 20.43
C PRO A 217 0.88 49.87 21.52
N ALA A 218 0.64 51.19 21.58
CA ALA A 218 -0.33 51.82 22.50
C ALA A 218 -1.00 53.04 21.83
N PRO A 219 -2.19 53.49 22.30
CA PRO A 219 -2.82 54.72 21.84
C PRO A 219 -1.91 55.94 22.03
N ARG A 220 -2.01 56.94 21.15
CA ARG A 220 -1.25 58.20 21.32
C ARG A 220 -1.85 59.11 22.38
N HIS A 221 -3.17 59.15 22.45
CA HIS A 221 -3.95 59.86 23.45
C HIS A 221 -5.28 59.13 23.66
N ILE A 222 -5.82 59.18 24.87
CA ILE A 222 -7.16 58.69 25.22
C ILE A 222 -7.60 59.42 26.49
N THR A 223 -8.84 59.90 26.54
CA THR A 223 -9.40 60.50 27.77
C THR A 223 -9.96 59.41 28.69
N GLU A 224 -10.05 59.69 30.00
CA GLU A 224 -10.64 58.73 30.95
C GLU A 224 -12.10 58.40 30.63
N GLU A 225 -12.85 59.36 30.09
CA GLU A 225 -14.25 59.14 29.72
C GLU A 225 -14.36 58.26 28.47
N GLU A 226 -13.53 58.49 27.46
CA GLU A 226 -13.45 57.62 26.28
C GLU A 226 -13.03 56.19 26.67
N LEU A 227 -12.05 56.05 27.57
CA LEU A 227 -11.61 54.73 28.06
C LEU A 227 -12.75 54.00 28.79
N ARG A 228 -13.46 54.67 29.70
CA ARG A 228 -14.61 54.09 30.41
C ARG A 228 -15.70 53.61 29.45
N VAL A 229 -16.03 54.41 28.43
CA VAL A 229 -17.01 54.03 27.41
C VAL A 229 -16.55 52.80 26.63
N LEU A 230 -15.29 52.79 26.18
CA LEU A 230 -14.70 51.66 25.44
C LEU A 230 -14.67 50.38 26.28
N GLU A 231 -14.24 50.45 27.54
CA GLU A 231 -14.21 49.29 28.44
C GLU A 231 -15.59 48.69 28.65
N VAL A 232 -16.60 49.52 28.95
CA VAL A 232 -17.97 49.04 29.16
C VAL A 232 -18.55 48.43 27.88
N CYS A 233 -18.38 49.09 26.73
CA CYS A 233 -18.90 48.60 25.46
C CYS A 233 -18.22 47.30 25.02
N LEU A 234 -16.89 47.27 24.98
CA LEU A 234 -16.12 46.12 24.52
C LEU A 234 -16.27 44.93 25.46
N HIS A 235 -16.29 45.14 26.78
CA HIS A 235 -16.52 44.07 27.73
C HIS A 235 -17.92 43.46 27.59
N ARG A 236 -18.97 44.29 27.51
CA ARG A 236 -20.34 43.82 27.30
C ARG A 236 -20.47 43.04 25.99
N TRP A 237 -19.99 43.58 24.87
CA TRP A 237 -20.06 42.92 23.58
C TRP A 237 -19.26 41.62 23.56
N ARG A 238 -18.11 41.57 24.24
CA ARG A 238 -17.34 40.34 24.39
C ARG A 238 -18.16 39.26 25.12
N SER A 239 -18.79 39.61 26.24
CA SER A 239 -19.66 38.67 26.97
C SER A 239 -20.86 38.21 26.15
N GLU A 240 -21.51 39.11 25.40
CA GLU A 240 -22.59 38.76 24.48
C GLU A 240 -22.13 37.75 23.41
N VAL A 241 -20.97 38.00 22.80
CA VAL A 241 -20.37 37.10 21.80
C VAL A 241 -20.01 35.74 22.38
N GLU A 242 -19.42 35.70 23.57
CA GLU A 242 -19.06 34.46 24.26
C GLU A 242 -20.31 33.63 24.59
N ASN A 243 -21.37 34.27 25.08
CA ASN A 243 -22.65 33.62 25.36
C ASN A 243 -23.31 33.09 24.09
N ASP A 244 -23.42 33.91 23.04
CA ASP A 244 -23.98 33.51 21.75
C ASP A 244 -23.23 32.30 21.16
N THR A 245 -21.89 32.33 21.24
CA THR A 245 -21.04 31.24 20.75
C THR A 245 -21.29 29.94 21.52
N SER A 246 -21.40 30.03 22.85
CA SER A 246 -21.71 28.89 23.71
C SER A 246 -23.11 28.31 23.43
N ASP A 247 -24.12 29.16 23.29
CA ASP A 247 -25.50 28.77 23.00
C ASP A 247 -25.65 28.11 21.63
N LEU A 248 -24.94 28.63 20.62
CA LEU A 248 -24.87 28.02 19.29
C LEU A 248 -24.21 26.65 19.34
N GLN A 249 -23.07 26.52 20.01
CA GLN A 249 -22.37 25.22 20.18
C GLN A 249 -23.24 24.21 20.94
N GLY A 250 -23.94 24.64 21.99
CA GLY A 250 -24.88 23.81 22.74
C GLY A 250 -26.05 23.36 21.87
N SER A 251 -26.62 24.25 21.05
CA SER A 251 -27.71 23.92 20.12
C SER A 251 -27.28 22.94 19.04
N ILE A 252 -26.11 23.16 18.43
CA ILE A 252 -25.50 22.25 17.46
C ILE A 252 -25.32 20.85 18.07
N SER A 253 -24.75 20.77 19.28
CA SER A 253 -24.51 19.51 19.98
C SER A 253 -25.80 18.75 20.28
N ARG A 254 -26.87 19.47 20.69
CA ARG A 254 -28.20 18.88 20.89
C ARG A 254 -28.76 18.30 19.60
N ILE A 255 -28.68 19.03 18.49
CA ILE A 255 -29.17 18.56 17.19
C ILE A 255 -28.40 17.32 16.72
N HIS A 256 -27.07 17.31 16.83
CA HIS A 256 -26.27 16.11 16.53
C HIS A 256 -26.74 14.90 17.33
N ARG A 257 -26.90 15.04 18.64
CA ARG A 257 -27.38 13.97 19.51
C ARG A 257 -28.78 13.47 19.13
N THR A 258 -29.69 14.38 18.77
CA THR A 258 -31.04 14.02 18.30
C THR A 258 -30.99 13.21 17.00
N ILE A 259 -30.13 13.61 16.05
CA ILE A 259 -29.95 12.88 14.78
C ILE A 259 -29.37 11.48 15.04
N GLU A 260 -28.36 11.36 15.90
CA GLU A 260 -27.71 10.09 16.26
C GLU A 260 -28.70 9.10 16.89
N MET A 261 -29.54 9.57 17.81
CA MET A 261 -30.50 8.73 18.53
C MET A 261 -31.82 8.51 17.76
N MET A 262 -31.98 9.06 16.55
CA MET A 262 -33.25 9.05 15.79
C MET A 262 -33.80 7.64 15.53
N TYR A 263 -32.93 6.62 15.47
CA TYR A 263 -33.30 5.22 15.22
C TYR A 263 -33.03 4.30 16.42
N SER A 264 -32.76 4.85 17.61
CA SER A 264 -32.47 4.07 18.82
C SER A 264 -33.73 3.60 19.57
N ASP A 265 -34.90 3.81 18.99
CA ASP A 265 -36.17 3.33 19.55
C ASP A 265 -36.23 1.81 19.52
N LYS A 266 -36.84 1.20 20.55
CA LYS A 266 -36.98 -0.27 20.62
C LYS A 266 -37.60 -0.89 19.37
N SER A 267 -38.56 -0.21 18.74
CA SER A 267 -39.22 -0.68 17.51
C SER A 267 -38.30 -0.70 16.28
N MET A 268 -37.20 0.08 16.29
CA MET A 268 -36.22 0.17 15.21
C MET A 268 -34.93 -0.63 15.51
N MET A 269 -34.98 -1.51 16.52
CA MET A 269 -33.85 -2.35 16.96
C MET A 269 -34.25 -3.83 17.06
N GLN A 270 -35.09 -4.32 16.15
CA GLN A 270 -35.62 -5.69 16.16
C GLN A 270 -34.88 -6.63 15.21
N VAL A 271 -34.06 -6.13 14.28
CA VAL A 271 -33.34 -6.94 13.28
C VAL A 271 -31.83 -6.78 13.43
N PRO A 272 -31.22 -7.40 14.47
CA PRO A 272 -29.79 -7.29 14.74
C PRO A 272 -28.95 -8.19 13.82
N TYR A 273 -27.86 -7.62 13.33
CA TYR A 273 -26.79 -8.29 12.60
C TYR A 273 -25.46 -8.05 13.31
N ARG A 274 -24.76 -9.12 13.65
CA ARG A 274 -23.46 -9.07 14.32
C ARG A 274 -22.33 -9.14 13.29
N LEU A 275 -21.35 -8.25 13.42
CA LEU A 275 -20.17 -8.29 12.57
C LEU A 275 -19.38 -9.56 12.86
N HIS A 276 -19.15 -10.37 11.84
CA HIS A 276 -18.47 -11.65 11.94
C HIS A 276 -17.07 -11.60 11.34
N ALA A 277 -16.92 -10.99 10.16
CA ALA A 277 -15.63 -10.84 9.51
C ALA A 277 -15.45 -9.48 8.85
N VAL A 278 -14.20 -9.02 8.80
CA VAL A 278 -13.76 -7.79 8.12
C VAL A 278 -12.54 -8.13 7.29
N LEU A 279 -12.63 -7.91 5.98
CA LEU A 279 -11.51 -8.11 5.07
C LEU A 279 -10.85 -6.76 4.81
N VAL A 280 -9.56 -6.71 5.07
CA VAL A 280 -8.74 -5.50 5.02
C VAL A 280 -7.75 -5.62 3.88
N HIS A 281 -7.50 -4.50 3.22
CA HIS A 281 -6.54 -4.39 2.16
C HIS A 281 -5.59 -3.21 2.43
N GLU A 282 -4.29 -3.46 2.28
CA GLU A 282 -3.24 -2.46 2.31
C GLU A 282 -2.47 -2.46 1.00
N GLY A 283 -2.52 -1.35 0.27
CA GLY A 283 -1.83 -1.22 -1.00
C GLY A 283 -2.61 -0.43 -2.04
N GLN A 284 -2.13 -0.54 -3.28
CA GLN A 284 -2.70 0.04 -4.48
C GLN A 284 -3.85 -0.82 -5.02
N ALA A 285 -4.65 -0.29 -5.94
CA ALA A 285 -5.82 -1.01 -6.48
C ALA A 285 -5.48 -2.37 -7.10
N ASN A 286 -4.31 -2.45 -7.74
CA ASN A 286 -3.91 -3.62 -8.53
C ASN A 286 -2.91 -4.52 -7.78
N ALA A 287 -2.38 -4.07 -6.64
CA ALA A 287 -1.39 -4.79 -5.87
C ALA A 287 -1.42 -4.32 -4.41
N GLY A 288 -1.48 -5.29 -3.50
CA GLY A 288 -1.47 -5.03 -2.08
C GLY A 288 -1.58 -6.31 -1.29
N HIS A 289 -1.60 -6.14 0.03
CA HIS A 289 -1.68 -7.22 0.98
C HIS A 289 -3.09 -7.31 1.57
N TYR A 290 -3.58 -8.54 1.70
CA TYR A 290 -4.92 -8.82 2.19
C TYR A 290 -4.86 -9.64 3.46
N TRP A 291 -5.68 -9.28 4.44
CA TRP A 291 -5.87 -10.09 5.63
C TRP A 291 -7.30 -9.95 6.13
N ALA A 292 -7.68 -10.84 7.03
CA ALA A 292 -9.02 -10.85 7.60
C ALA A 292 -8.97 -10.73 9.12
N TYR A 293 -9.95 -10.04 9.67
CA TYR A 293 -10.35 -10.18 11.07
C TYR A 293 -11.62 -11.00 11.11
N ILE A 294 -11.60 -12.11 11.85
CA ILE A 294 -12.77 -12.99 12.01
C ILE A 294 -13.03 -13.14 13.50
N TYR A 295 -14.29 -12.99 13.90
CA TYR A 295 -14.72 -13.12 15.28
C TYR A 295 -14.89 -14.59 15.63
N ASN A 296 -14.15 -15.06 16.63
CA ASN A 296 -14.30 -16.40 17.19
C ASN A 296 -15.36 -16.37 18.31
N PRO A 297 -16.54 -17.00 18.13
CA PRO A 297 -17.62 -17.00 19.12
C PRO A 297 -17.26 -17.73 20.42
N HIS A 298 -16.51 -18.84 20.33
CA HIS A 298 -16.12 -19.69 21.45
C HIS A 298 -15.17 -18.96 22.41
N GLN A 299 -14.17 -18.27 21.84
CA GLN A 299 -13.21 -17.49 22.61
C GLN A 299 -13.69 -16.05 22.89
N ARG A 300 -14.85 -15.68 22.33
CA ARG A 300 -15.41 -14.31 22.34
C ARG A 300 -14.37 -13.24 22.01
N ARG A 301 -13.58 -13.51 20.96
CA ARG A 301 -12.41 -12.70 20.62
C ARG A 301 -12.21 -12.58 19.12
N TRP A 302 -11.69 -11.44 18.70
CA TRP A 302 -11.24 -11.22 17.32
C TRP A 302 -9.93 -11.95 17.06
N MET A 303 -9.84 -12.58 15.90
CA MET A 303 -8.64 -13.25 15.42
C MET A 303 -8.21 -12.59 14.11
N LYS A 304 -6.91 -12.31 13.97
CA LYS A 304 -6.32 -11.77 12.75
C LYS A 304 -5.72 -12.93 11.96
N TYR A 305 -6.25 -13.16 10.77
CA TYR A 305 -5.81 -14.17 9.81
C TYR A 305 -4.99 -13.47 8.74
N ASN A 306 -3.67 -13.64 8.82
CA ASN A 306 -2.70 -13.00 7.94
C ASN A 306 -1.77 -14.07 7.37
N ASP A 307 -2.19 -14.70 6.28
CA ASP A 307 -1.54 -15.86 5.66
C ASP A 307 -1.21 -16.97 6.68
N ILE A 308 0.07 -17.33 6.81
CA ILE A 308 0.58 -18.33 7.75
C ILE A 308 0.41 -17.92 9.23
N SER A 309 0.14 -16.65 9.50
CA SER A 309 0.07 -16.10 10.86
C SER A 309 -1.38 -15.91 11.29
N VAL A 310 -1.82 -16.72 12.26
CA VAL A 310 -3.12 -16.55 12.93
C VAL A 310 -2.89 -16.08 14.36
N THR A 311 -3.24 -14.83 14.65
CA THR A 311 -2.98 -14.22 15.96
C THR A 311 -4.26 -13.74 16.65
N LYS A 312 -4.27 -13.79 17.98
CA LYS A 312 -5.33 -13.16 18.78
C LYS A 312 -5.26 -11.64 18.58
N SER A 313 -6.42 -11.01 18.40
CA SER A 313 -6.52 -9.57 18.19
C SER A 313 -7.68 -8.97 19.00
N SER A 314 -7.84 -7.65 18.94
CA SER A 314 -8.85 -6.88 19.66
C SER A 314 -9.69 -6.01 18.71
N TRP A 315 -10.80 -5.48 19.23
CA TRP A 315 -11.63 -4.54 18.48
C TRP A 315 -10.87 -3.26 18.12
N GLU A 316 -10.03 -2.76 19.03
CA GLU A 316 -9.24 -1.54 18.85
C GLU A 316 -8.23 -1.70 17.72
N GLU A 317 -7.59 -2.87 17.63
CA GLU A 317 -6.68 -3.19 16.54
C GLU A 317 -7.41 -3.32 15.20
N LEU A 318 -8.55 -4.02 15.17
CA LEU A 318 -9.40 -4.12 13.99
C LEU A 318 -9.79 -2.72 13.49
N VAL A 319 -10.29 -1.86 14.38
CA VAL A 319 -10.70 -0.48 14.07
C VAL A 319 -9.55 0.31 13.46
N ARG A 320 -8.35 0.21 14.04
CA ARG A 320 -7.15 0.92 13.56
C ARG A 320 -6.78 0.53 12.13
N ASP A 321 -6.85 -0.75 11.80
CA ASP A 321 -6.48 -1.26 10.47
C ASP A 321 -7.62 -1.10 9.45
N SER A 322 -8.88 -1.05 9.91
CA SER A 322 -10.07 -1.18 9.04
C SER A 322 -10.77 0.14 8.70
N PHE A 323 -10.82 1.11 9.63
CA PHE A 323 -11.62 2.33 9.41
C PHE A 323 -11.00 3.28 8.38
N GLY A 324 -9.70 3.15 8.07
CA GLY A 324 -8.95 4.18 7.33
C GLY A 324 -8.62 5.38 8.22
N GLY A 325 -7.72 6.27 7.77
CA GLY A 325 -7.27 7.40 8.59
C GLY A 325 -5.92 7.19 9.27
N TYR A 326 -5.71 6.02 9.85
CA TYR A 326 -4.56 5.75 10.73
C TYR A 326 -3.36 5.13 10.01
N ARG A 327 -3.60 4.34 8.96
CA ARG A 327 -2.58 3.58 8.21
C ARG A 327 -2.92 3.55 6.71
N ASN A 328 -2.09 2.87 5.93
CA ASN A 328 -2.34 2.66 4.51
C ASN A 328 -3.42 1.60 4.22
N ALA A 329 -3.77 0.83 5.25
CA ALA A 329 -4.83 -0.18 5.26
C ALA A 329 -6.24 0.40 5.41
N SER A 330 -7.22 -0.29 4.84
CA SER A 330 -8.65 -0.01 5.00
C SER A 330 -9.49 -1.26 4.71
N ALA A 331 -10.63 -1.41 5.39
CA ALA A 331 -11.58 -2.46 5.08
C ALA A 331 -12.21 -2.24 3.70
N TYR A 332 -12.29 -3.32 2.93
CA TYR A 332 -12.96 -3.35 1.63
C TYR A 332 -14.20 -4.27 1.64
N CYS A 333 -14.33 -5.17 2.62
CA CYS A 333 -15.51 -6.01 2.77
C CYS A 333 -15.86 -6.21 4.25
N LEU A 334 -17.16 -6.08 4.58
CA LEU A 334 -17.71 -6.35 5.91
C LEU A 334 -18.73 -7.48 5.81
N MET A 335 -18.60 -8.50 6.65
CA MET A 335 -19.51 -9.63 6.71
C MET A 335 -20.23 -9.64 8.05
N TYR A 336 -21.55 -9.54 8.00
CA TYR A 336 -22.42 -9.59 9.16
C TYR A 336 -23.30 -10.84 9.13
N ILE A 337 -23.54 -11.44 10.30
CA ILE A 337 -24.43 -12.58 10.48
C ILE A 337 -25.66 -12.16 11.25
N ASN A 338 -26.81 -12.76 10.94
CA ASN A 338 -28.05 -12.49 11.65
C ASN A 338 -27.96 -13.03 13.10
N ASP A 339 -28.04 -12.14 14.09
CA ASP A 339 -27.85 -12.51 15.50
C ASP A 339 -29.01 -13.35 16.06
N LYS A 340 -30.13 -13.44 15.33
CA LYS A 340 -31.27 -14.31 15.67
C LYS A 340 -31.16 -15.72 15.09
N LYS A 341 -30.10 -16.03 14.35
CA LYS A 341 -29.87 -17.33 13.70
C LYS A 341 -28.60 -17.98 14.25
N PRO A 342 -28.64 -18.53 15.48
CA PRO A 342 -27.44 -19.03 16.16
C PRO A 342 -26.84 -20.26 15.47
N PHE A 343 -27.63 -21.04 14.74
CA PHE A 343 -27.16 -22.18 13.93
C PHE A 343 -26.06 -21.83 12.90
N LEU A 344 -25.87 -20.54 12.56
CA LEU A 344 -24.79 -20.09 11.68
C LEU A 344 -23.40 -20.18 12.34
N ILE A 345 -23.35 -20.26 13.67
CA ILE A 345 -22.12 -20.26 14.47
C ILE A 345 -22.06 -21.39 15.49
N GLU A 346 -23.17 -22.10 15.73
CA GLU A 346 -23.24 -23.24 16.65
C GLU A 346 -22.51 -24.46 16.07
N GLU A 347 -21.91 -25.26 16.95
CA GLU A 347 -21.21 -26.49 16.57
C GLU A 347 -22.20 -27.63 16.30
N GLU A 348 -21.83 -28.50 15.35
CA GLU A 348 -22.60 -29.69 15.03
C GLU A 348 -22.48 -30.74 16.15
N PHE A 349 -23.60 -31.38 16.48
CA PHE A 349 -23.68 -32.46 17.46
C PHE A 349 -23.72 -33.81 16.76
N ASP A 350 -23.10 -34.81 17.37
CA ASP A 350 -23.19 -36.19 16.92
C ASP A 350 -24.64 -36.69 17.02
N LYS A 351 -25.18 -37.19 15.91
CA LYS A 351 -26.60 -37.55 15.81
C LYS A 351 -26.99 -38.79 16.63
N GLU A 352 -26.02 -39.63 17.02
CA GLU A 352 -26.26 -40.88 17.72
C GLU A 352 -25.95 -40.79 19.21
N THR A 353 -24.90 -40.05 19.57
CA THR A 353 -24.41 -39.92 20.96
C THR A 353 -24.86 -38.62 21.62
N GLY A 354 -25.30 -37.63 20.85
CA GLY A 354 -25.67 -36.29 21.34
C GLY A 354 -24.48 -35.49 21.88
N GLN A 355 -23.25 -35.97 21.70
CA GLN A 355 -22.04 -35.29 22.13
C GLN A 355 -21.64 -34.21 21.12
N MET A 356 -21.04 -33.13 21.62
CA MET A 356 -20.54 -32.04 20.79
C MET A 356 -19.34 -32.54 19.97
N LEU A 357 -19.44 -32.52 18.64
CA LEU A 357 -18.31 -32.89 17.79
C LEU A 357 -17.26 -31.78 17.88
N SER A 358 -16.01 -32.13 18.16
CA SER A 358 -14.92 -31.16 18.29
C SER A 358 -13.73 -31.52 17.40
N GLY A 359 -13.11 -30.53 16.76
CA GLY A 359 -11.92 -30.73 15.94
C GLY A 359 -12.09 -31.76 14.82
N LEU A 360 -11.21 -32.77 14.81
CA LEU A 360 -11.14 -33.85 13.82
C LEU A 360 -12.40 -34.74 13.81
N ASP A 361 -13.20 -34.75 14.88
CA ASP A 361 -14.40 -35.57 14.96
C ASP A 361 -15.55 -35.02 14.10
N LYS A 362 -15.46 -33.78 13.63
CA LYS A 362 -16.40 -33.19 12.65
C LYS A 362 -16.15 -33.68 11.22
N LEU A 363 -14.99 -34.26 10.94
CA LEU A 363 -14.63 -34.65 9.59
C LEU A 363 -15.25 -36.01 9.23
N PRO A 364 -15.74 -36.17 7.99
CA PRO A 364 -16.03 -37.48 7.41
C PRO A 364 -14.85 -38.47 7.55
N PRO A 365 -15.11 -39.79 7.65
CA PRO A 365 -14.07 -40.78 7.95
C PRO A 365 -12.88 -40.80 6.96
N ASP A 366 -13.15 -40.53 5.69
CA ASP A 366 -12.14 -40.42 4.62
C ASP A 366 -11.23 -39.20 4.82
N LEU A 367 -11.80 -38.02 5.08
CA LEU A 367 -11.03 -36.81 5.39
C LEU A 367 -10.30 -36.93 6.72
N LYS A 368 -10.90 -37.59 7.72
CA LYS A 368 -10.26 -37.87 9.00
C LYS A 368 -9.04 -38.79 8.82
N ALA A 369 -9.17 -39.83 8.01
CA ALA A 369 -8.06 -40.72 7.67
C ALA A 369 -6.93 -39.97 6.95
N TYR A 370 -7.27 -39.15 5.95
CA TYR A 370 -6.32 -38.32 5.22
C TYR A 370 -5.54 -37.38 6.16
N VAL A 371 -6.22 -36.65 7.04
CA VAL A 371 -5.56 -35.73 7.98
C VAL A 371 -4.70 -36.48 8.99
N ASN A 372 -5.13 -37.66 9.45
CA ASN A 372 -4.33 -38.48 10.36
C ASN A 372 -3.06 -39.03 9.69
N GLU A 373 -3.14 -39.41 8.42
CA GLU A 373 -1.98 -39.84 7.65
C GLU A 373 -0.97 -38.70 7.47
N ASP A 374 -1.45 -37.51 7.08
CA ASP A 374 -0.62 -36.31 6.92
C ASP A 374 0.04 -35.87 8.25
N ASN A 375 -0.71 -35.87 9.36
CA ASN A 375 -0.15 -35.62 10.69
C ASN A 375 0.94 -36.64 11.05
N GLY A 376 0.74 -37.92 10.71
CA GLY A 376 1.74 -38.96 10.94
C GLY A 376 2.99 -38.81 10.07
N LEU A 377 2.88 -38.22 8.88
CA LEU A 377 4.05 -37.83 8.07
C LEU A 377 4.78 -36.64 8.71
N PHE A 378 4.05 -35.65 9.21
CA PHE A 378 4.63 -34.51 9.90
C PHE A 378 5.35 -34.91 11.19
N ASP A 379 4.81 -35.84 11.97
CA ASP A 379 5.47 -36.38 13.16
C ASP A 379 6.81 -37.06 12.80
N LYS A 380 6.83 -37.83 11.70
CA LYS A 380 8.08 -38.42 11.18
C LYS A 380 9.07 -37.36 10.73
N GLU A 381 8.61 -36.31 10.05
CA GLU A 381 9.46 -35.18 9.64
C GLU A 381 10.13 -34.53 10.87
N MET A 382 9.37 -34.36 11.96
CA MET A 382 9.89 -33.86 13.23
C MET A 382 10.95 -34.81 13.84
N GLU A 383 10.70 -36.12 13.87
CA GLU A 383 11.66 -37.11 14.38
C GLU A 383 12.94 -37.16 13.53
N GLU A 384 12.80 -37.13 12.21
CA GLU A 384 13.92 -37.07 11.26
C GLU A 384 14.73 -35.78 11.45
N TRP A 385 14.06 -34.66 11.68
CA TRP A 385 14.72 -33.40 11.99
C TRP A 385 15.52 -33.49 13.30
N ASP A 386 14.93 -33.99 14.38
CA ASP A 386 15.59 -34.13 15.68
C ASP A 386 16.80 -35.07 15.62
N THR A 387 16.67 -36.21 14.92
CA THR A 387 17.80 -37.13 14.73
C THR A 387 18.92 -36.52 13.89
N LEU A 388 18.58 -35.73 12.85
CA LEU A 388 19.55 -35.01 12.05
C LEU A 388 20.28 -33.94 12.88
N GLN A 389 19.55 -33.19 13.73
CA GLN A 389 20.14 -32.20 14.62
C GLN A 389 21.06 -32.86 15.66
N ALA A 390 20.67 -34.00 16.24
CA ALA A 390 21.50 -34.75 17.17
C ALA A 390 22.78 -35.26 16.50
N ARG A 391 22.68 -35.79 15.28
CA ARG A 391 23.83 -36.26 14.49
C ARG A 391 24.78 -35.11 14.16
N LYS A 392 24.24 -33.95 13.78
CA LYS A 392 25.01 -32.75 13.51
C LYS A 392 25.76 -32.27 14.75
N ALA A 393 25.09 -32.22 15.91
CA ALA A 393 25.74 -31.88 17.18
C ALA A 393 26.84 -32.87 17.56
N GLN A 394 26.66 -34.17 17.31
CA GLN A 394 27.67 -35.19 17.57
C GLN A 394 28.87 -35.07 16.62
N GLN A 395 28.64 -34.77 15.34
CA GLN A 395 29.71 -34.50 14.37
C GLN A 395 30.50 -33.24 14.73
N GLU A 396 29.84 -32.16 15.16
CA GLU A 396 30.49 -30.95 15.66
C GLU A 396 31.33 -31.23 16.91
N LYS A 397 30.81 -32.03 17.86
CA LYS A 397 31.55 -32.45 19.07
C LYS A 397 32.78 -33.30 18.74
N LEU A 398 32.67 -34.24 17.80
CA LEU A 398 33.79 -35.04 17.32
C LEU A 398 34.82 -34.18 16.58
N ALA A 399 34.39 -33.24 15.74
CA ALA A 399 35.28 -32.31 15.05
C ALA A 399 36.06 -31.42 16.03
N LEU A 400 35.40 -30.94 17.09
CA LEU A 400 36.04 -30.19 18.18
C LEU A 400 37.04 -31.05 18.97
N ALA A 401 36.73 -32.33 19.22
CA ALA A 401 37.64 -33.26 19.90
C ALA A 401 38.88 -33.61 19.05
N VAL A 402 38.70 -33.83 17.74
CA VAL A 402 39.81 -34.06 16.79
C VAL A 402 40.68 -32.81 16.67
N ALA A 403 40.08 -31.62 16.61
CA ALA A 403 40.82 -30.37 16.63
C ALA A 403 41.65 -30.24 17.91
N ALA A 404 41.06 -30.51 19.09
CA ALA A 404 41.75 -30.47 20.37
C ALA A 404 42.90 -31.50 20.49
N ALA A 405 42.71 -32.72 19.96
CA ALA A 405 43.75 -33.75 19.93
C ALA A 405 44.90 -33.37 18.99
N ALA A 406 44.60 -32.74 17.84
CA ALA A 406 45.63 -32.21 16.95
C ALA A 406 46.43 -31.07 17.60
N THR A 407 45.79 -30.22 18.41
CA THR A 407 46.50 -29.20 19.21
C THR A 407 47.38 -29.80 20.30
N ALA A 408 46.94 -30.89 20.95
CA ALA A 408 47.73 -31.60 21.97
C ALA A 408 48.96 -32.31 21.37
N ALA A 409 48.81 -32.96 20.21
CA ALA A 409 49.92 -33.58 19.48
C ALA A 409 50.95 -32.55 18.97
N ALA A 410 50.51 -31.35 18.62
CA ALA A 410 51.40 -30.23 18.29
C ALA A 410 52.14 -29.67 19.53
N ALA A 411 51.63 -29.89 20.75
CA ALA A 411 52.29 -29.48 21.99
C ALA A 411 53.36 -30.49 22.44
N GLU A 412 53.16 -31.79 22.23
CA GLU A 412 54.16 -32.83 22.54
C GLU A 412 55.40 -32.78 21.63
N THR A 413 55.31 -32.13 20.46
CA THR A 413 56.45 -31.93 19.55
C THR A 413 57.28 -30.67 19.85
N ALA A 414 56.89 -29.87 20.86
CA ALA A 414 57.56 -28.62 21.22
C ALA A 414 58.48 -28.71 22.46
N GLU A 415 58.61 -29.88 23.11
CA GLU A 415 59.58 -30.10 24.20
C GLU A 415 60.97 -30.50 23.67
N THR A 416 61.65 -29.59 22.97
CA THR A 416 63.11 -29.54 22.97
C THR A 416 63.59 -28.12 22.71
N THR A 417 64.38 -27.59 23.66
CA THR A 417 65.17 -26.35 23.63
C THR A 417 64.45 -24.99 23.81
N THR A 418 64.23 -24.65 25.10
CA THR A 418 64.67 -23.44 25.85
C THR A 418 64.47 -22.00 25.34
N SER A 419 63.65 -21.29 26.13
CA SER A 419 63.71 -19.89 26.63
C SER A 419 63.27 -18.70 25.76
N PRO A 420 62.15 -18.03 26.12
CA PRO A 420 61.65 -16.82 25.45
C PRO A 420 61.67 -15.54 26.33
N GLN A 421 61.80 -14.39 25.66
CA GLN A 421 61.34 -13.07 26.11
C GLN A 421 60.29 -12.53 25.11
N PRO A 422 59.41 -11.59 25.53
CA PRO A 422 58.01 -11.61 25.12
C PRO A 422 57.66 -10.58 24.04
N MET A 423 56.87 -10.99 23.03
CA MET A 423 55.84 -10.13 22.41
C MET A 423 54.96 -10.93 21.43
N SER A 424 53.72 -11.15 21.87
CA SER A 424 52.49 -11.07 21.08
C SER A 424 52.41 -11.84 19.74
N THR A 425 51.91 -13.07 19.82
CA THR A 425 51.16 -13.71 18.72
C THR A 425 49.73 -13.91 19.19
N GLU A 426 48.77 -13.29 18.49
CA GLU A 426 47.34 -13.59 18.55
C GLU A 426 46.93 -14.39 17.29
N PRO A 427 45.83 -15.17 17.36
CA PRO A 427 45.80 -16.57 16.93
C PRO A 427 45.18 -16.78 15.54
N SER A 428 45.68 -17.80 14.83
CA SER A 428 45.09 -18.30 13.59
C SER A 428 43.74 -19.00 13.85
N THR A 429 42.72 -18.49 13.16
CA THR A 429 41.30 -18.83 13.21
C THR A 429 40.91 -19.98 12.28
N PRO A 430 39.73 -20.62 12.48
CA PRO A 430 39.30 -21.81 11.75
C PRO A 430 38.86 -21.48 10.31
N ASP A 431 38.97 -22.51 9.46
CA ASP A 431 38.77 -22.54 8.01
C ASP A 431 37.56 -21.72 7.48
N ASN A 432 37.86 -20.58 6.84
CA ASN A 432 36.93 -19.63 6.21
C ASN A 432 36.81 -19.83 4.67
N SER A 433 37.27 -20.96 4.12
CA SER A 433 37.45 -21.12 2.66
C SER A 433 36.20 -21.56 1.87
N ALA A 434 35.12 -22.00 2.53
CA ALA A 434 33.93 -22.54 1.86
C ALA A 434 33.03 -21.45 1.22
N GLY A 435 32.82 -20.32 1.88
CA GLY A 435 31.97 -19.22 1.40
C GLY A 435 32.42 -18.60 0.07
N PRO A 436 33.69 -18.17 -0.06
CA PRO A 436 34.21 -17.61 -1.30
C PRO A 436 34.20 -18.60 -2.47
N ARG A 437 34.34 -19.90 -2.20
CA ARG A 437 34.29 -20.95 -3.23
C ARG A 437 32.86 -21.14 -3.77
N ALA A 438 31.85 -21.17 -2.91
CA ALA A 438 30.45 -21.35 -3.33
C ALA A 438 29.96 -20.23 -4.27
N ILE A 439 30.21 -18.96 -3.90
CA ILE A 439 29.81 -17.79 -4.70
C ILE A 439 30.50 -17.82 -6.08
N LYS A 440 31.79 -18.20 -6.12
CA LYS A 440 32.56 -18.30 -7.37
C LYS A 440 32.04 -19.43 -8.27
N VAL A 441 31.68 -20.57 -7.69
CA VAL A 441 31.09 -21.71 -8.44
C VAL A 441 29.76 -21.31 -9.05
N GLU A 442 28.88 -20.64 -8.30
CA GLU A 442 27.57 -20.22 -8.83
C GLU A 442 27.69 -19.17 -9.93
N TYR A 443 28.57 -18.17 -9.76
CA TYR A 443 28.85 -17.22 -10.84
C TYR A 443 29.35 -17.92 -12.11
N THR A 444 30.24 -18.92 -11.96
CA THR A 444 30.78 -19.69 -13.10
C THR A 444 29.68 -20.50 -13.80
N ARG A 445 28.75 -21.09 -13.04
CA ARG A 445 27.59 -21.80 -13.58
C ARG A 445 26.68 -20.87 -14.38
N LEU A 446 26.36 -19.69 -13.83
CA LEU A 446 25.49 -18.70 -14.47
C LEU A 446 26.15 -18.07 -15.72
N LEU A 447 27.46 -17.86 -15.68
CA LEU A 447 28.22 -17.40 -16.84
C LEU A 447 28.17 -18.42 -17.99
N ARG A 448 28.26 -19.71 -17.68
CA ARG A 448 28.12 -20.77 -18.68
C ARG A 448 26.74 -20.75 -19.33
N PHE A 449 25.67 -20.60 -18.55
CA PHE A 449 24.31 -20.47 -19.09
C PHE A 449 24.13 -19.23 -19.97
N ALA A 450 24.79 -18.12 -19.65
CA ALA A 450 24.73 -16.93 -20.48
C ALA A 450 25.46 -17.06 -21.83
N GLN A 451 26.43 -17.97 -21.92
CA GLN A 451 27.27 -18.20 -23.10
C GLN A 451 26.80 -19.38 -23.97
N GLU A 452 25.86 -20.18 -23.48
CA GLU A 452 25.34 -21.36 -24.18
C GLU A 452 24.37 -20.91 -25.29
N ASP A 453 24.62 -21.35 -26.53
CA ASP A 453 23.74 -21.12 -27.67
C ASP A 453 22.60 -22.15 -27.61
N THR A 454 21.44 -21.72 -27.11
CA THR A 454 20.28 -22.58 -26.91
C THR A 454 19.19 -22.35 -27.94
N ALA A 455 18.44 -23.41 -28.22
CA ALA A 455 17.23 -23.32 -29.01
C ALA A 455 16.20 -22.35 -28.36
N PRO A 456 15.34 -21.68 -29.15
CA PRO A 456 14.40 -20.67 -28.65
C PRO A 456 13.47 -21.14 -27.52
N GLU A 457 13.19 -22.44 -27.43
CA GLU A 457 12.42 -23.04 -26.33
C GLU A 457 13.12 -23.00 -24.96
N ASN A 458 14.44 -22.83 -24.93
CA ASN A 458 15.27 -22.89 -23.72
C ASN A 458 15.96 -21.55 -23.46
N ASP A 459 15.18 -20.54 -23.07
CA ASP A 459 15.71 -19.23 -22.72
C ASP A 459 16.19 -19.18 -21.25
N TYR A 460 17.51 -19.27 -21.05
CA TYR A 460 18.13 -19.21 -19.71
C TYR A 460 17.95 -17.87 -19.00
N ARG A 461 17.59 -16.79 -19.72
CA ARG A 461 17.25 -15.49 -19.10
C ARG A 461 16.04 -15.61 -18.18
N LEU A 462 15.11 -16.52 -18.50
CA LEU A 462 13.92 -16.78 -17.67
C LEU A 462 14.24 -17.56 -16.41
N GLN A 463 15.31 -18.36 -16.41
CA GLN A 463 15.71 -19.17 -15.26
C GLN A 463 16.38 -18.31 -14.19
N HIS A 464 17.10 -17.26 -14.57
CA HIS A 464 17.86 -16.47 -13.60
C HIS A 464 18.19 -15.03 -14.05
N VAL A 465 17.95 -14.05 -13.17
CA VAL A 465 18.20 -12.62 -13.41
C VAL A 465 19.64 -12.30 -13.81
N ILE A 466 20.62 -13.00 -13.23
CA ILE A 466 22.04 -12.77 -13.55
C ILE A 466 22.37 -13.20 -14.99
N VAL A 467 21.69 -14.21 -15.55
CA VAL A 467 21.88 -14.59 -16.96
C VAL A 467 21.42 -13.46 -17.87
N TYR A 468 20.24 -12.89 -17.59
CA TYR A 468 19.73 -11.71 -18.28
C TYR A 468 20.70 -10.52 -18.18
N PHE A 469 21.27 -10.26 -17.00
CA PHE A 469 22.25 -9.19 -16.80
C PHE A 469 23.56 -9.43 -17.55
N ILE A 470 24.07 -10.66 -17.58
CA ILE A 470 25.31 -10.99 -18.30
C ILE A 470 25.13 -10.80 -19.81
N GLN A 471 24.06 -11.35 -20.39
CA GLN A 471 23.79 -11.24 -21.83
C GLN A 471 23.55 -9.80 -22.29
N ASN A 472 23.03 -8.95 -21.38
CA ASN A 472 22.81 -7.53 -21.65
C ASN A 472 23.97 -6.62 -21.20
N GLN A 473 25.11 -7.18 -20.79
CA GLN A 473 26.32 -6.44 -20.41
C GLN A 473 26.14 -5.49 -19.21
N ALA A 474 25.43 -5.92 -18.17
CA ALA A 474 25.27 -5.14 -16.95
C ALA A 474 26.62 -4.87 -16.25
N PRO A 475 26.78 -3.72 -15.56
CA PRO A 475 27.99 -3.42 -14.80
C PRO A 475 28.39 -4.52 -13.81
N LYS A 476 29.68 -4.83 -13.74
CA LYS A 476 30.23 -5.90 -12.86
C LYS A 476 29.82 -5.74 -11.40
N LYS A 477 29.72 -4.49 -10.91
CA LYS A 477 29.30 -4.18 -9.53
C LYS A 477 27.82 -4.51 -9.28
N ILE A 478 26.96 -4.30 -10.27
CA ILE A 478 25.52 -4.65 -10.21
C ILE A 478 25.36 -6.18 -10.21
N LEU A 479 26.13 -6.88 -11.05
CA LEU A 479 26.19 -8.35 -11.06
C LEU A 479 26.66 -8.91 -9.72
N GLU A 480 27.77 -8.38 -9.18
CA GLU A 480 28.35 -8.80 -7.90
C GLU A 480 27.36 -8.58 -6.75
N ARG A 481 26.76 -7.39 -6.65
CA ARG A 481 25.75 -7.09 -5.63
C ARG A 481 24.53 -8.02 -5.74
N THR A 482 24.02 -8.22 -6.95
CA THR A 482 22.84 -9.07 -7.20
C THR A 482 23.13 -10.52 -6.80
N LEU A 483 24.32 -11.04 -7.13
CA LEU A 483 24.75 -12.39 -6.73
C LEU A 483 24.88 -12.51 -5.21
N LEU A 484 25.56 -11.57 -4.55
CA LEU A 484 25.76 -11.60 -3.11
C LEU A 484 24.43 -11.49 -2.34
N MET A 485 23.48 -10.70 -2.84
CA MET A 485 22.14 -10.59 -2.26
C MET A 485 21.40 -11.93 -2.21
N GLN A 486 21.61 -12.81 -3.20
CA GLN A 486 21.01 -14.15 -3.21
C GLN A 486 21.54 -15.02 -2.07
N PHE A 487 22.84 -14.92 -1.77
CA PHE A 487 23.47 -15.66 -0.67
C PHE A 487 23.27 -15.00 0.70
N ALA A 488 22.85 -13.73 0.74
CA ALA A 488 22.62 -12.98 1.98
C ALA A 488 21.20 -13.13 2.56
N ASP A 489 20.29 -13.78 1.81
CA ASP A 489 18.89 -13.98 2.19
C ASP A 489 18.77 -14.69 3.55
N ARG A 490 17.92 -14.14 4.42
CA ARG A 490 17.62 -14.67 5.75
C ARG A 490 16.95 -16.04 5.69
N ASN A 491 16.26 -16.34 4.58
CA ASN A 491 15.56 -17.60 4.36
C ASN A 491 16.49 -18.78 4.02
N LEU A 492 17.81 -18.57 3.91
CA LEU A 492 18.79 -19.65 3.66
C LEU A 492 19.40 -20.23 4.96
N GLY A 493 18.94 -19.79 6.13
CA GLY A 493 19.58 -20.04 7.43
C GLY A 493 19.46 -21.44 8.04
N PHE A 494 19.10 -22.47 7.26
CA PHE A 494 18.74 -23.79 7.78
C PHE A 494 19.95 -24.71 8.09
N ASP A 495 21.13 -24.50 7.47
CA ASP A 495 22.36 -25.29 7.70
C ASP A 495 23.56 -24.38 8.11
N GLU A 496 24.51 -24.90 8.89
CA GLU A 496 25.72 -24.19 9.34
C GLU A 496 26.62 -23.79 8.17
N ARG A 497 26.64 -24.61 7.10
CA ARG A 497 27.30 -24.25 5.84
C ARG A 497 26.66 -23.05 5.16
N CYS A 498 25.32 -22.98 5.14
CA CYS A 498 24.58 -21.85 4.59
C CYS A 498 24.76 -20.59 5.44
N LYS A 499 24.82 -20.71 6.77
CA LYS A 499 25.15 -19.61 7.68
C LYS A 499 26.55 -19.04 7.44
N SER A 500 27.54 -19.90 7.20
CA SER A 500 28.90 -19.49 6.84
C SER A 500 28.92 -18.74 5.51
N ILE A 501 28.27 -19.27 4.46
CA ILE A 501 28.15 -18.62 3.14
C ILE A 501 27.43 -17.27 3.26
N MET A 502 26.34 -17.20 4.00
CA MET A 502 25.57 -15.98 4.25
C MET A 502 26.37 -14.93 5.02
N LYS A 503 27.19 -15.34 6.01
CA LYS A 503 28.08 -14.43 6.73
C LYS A 503 29.16 -13.85 5.82
N VAL A 504 29.74 -14.67 4.94
CA VAL A 504 30.70 -14.21 3.93
C VAL A 504 30.03 -13.27 2.91
N ALA A 505 28.82 -13.58 2.46
CA ALA A 505 28.07 -12.76 1.51
C ALA A 505 27.71 -11.38 2.10
N ARG A 506 27.25 -11.34 3.36
CA ARG A 506 26.97 -10.08 4.08
C ARG A 506 28.23 -9.25 4.32
N ALA A 507 29.30 -9.87 4.79
CA ALA A 507 30.58 -9.18 4.96
C ALA A 507 31.09 -8.58 3.64
N LYS A 508 30.88 -9.27 2.50
CA LYS A 508 31.21 -8.74 1.18
C LYS A 508 30.26 -7.63 0.73
N LEU A 509 28.97 -7.69 1.03
CA LEU A 509 28.03 -6.60 0.76
C LEU A 509 28.35 -5.34 1.56
N ASP A 510 28.78 -5.48 2.82
CA ASP A 510 29.16 -4.38 3.70
C ASP A 510 30.45 -3.68 3.23
N LEU A 511 31.32 -4.40 2.51
CA LEU A 511 32.53 -3.85 1.89
C LEU A 511 32.23 -3.04 0.61
N ILE A 512 31.04 -3.19 0.02
CA ILE A 512 30.62 -2.39 -1.14
C ILE A 512 30.12 -1.05 -0.63
N LYS A 513 30.91 0.00 -0.84
CA LYS A 513 30.55 1.35 -0.41
C LYS A 513 29.32 1.88 -1.16
N PRO A 514 28.43 2.65 -0.51
CA PRO A 514 27.26 3.24 -1.17
C PRO A 514 27.61 4.12 -2.39
N GLU A 515 28.79 4.72 -2.42
CA GLU A 515 29.26 5.56 -3.52
C GLU A 515 29.75 4.76 -4.74
N GLU A 516 29.98 3.45 -4.60
CA GLU A 516 30.47 2.58 -5.68
C GLU A 516 29.36 2.00 -6.56
N ILE A 517 28.10 2.08 -6.12
CA ILE A 517 26.94 1.55 -6.84
C ILE A 517 25.89 2.64 -6.97
N ASN A 518 25.58 3.00 -8.21
CA ASN A 518 24.41 3.81 -8.49
C ASN A 518 23.14 2.98 -8.20
N MET A 519 22.43 3.33 -7.14
CA MET A 519 21.21 2.63 -6.72
C MET A 519 20.06 2.81 -7.70
N GLU A 520 19.98 3.96 -8.40
CA GLU A 520 18.99 4.19 -9.46
C GLU A 520 19.26 3.26 -10.64
N GLU A 521 20.53 3.14 -11.06
CA GLU A 521 20.93 2.21 -12.12
C GLU A 521 20.65 0.75 -11.73
N TYR A 522 20.96 0.37 -10.49
CA TYR A 522 20.63 -0.95 -9.94
C TYR A 522 19.12 -1.24 -10.02
N GLU A 523 18.29 -0.29 -9.60
CA GLU A 523 16.82 -0.43 -9.66
C GLU A 523 16.31 -0.52 -11.10
N MET A 524 16.86 0.27 -12.02
CA MET A 524 16.53 0.22 -13.45
C MET A 524 16.80 -1.15 -14.06
N TRP A 525 17.95 -1.76 -13.77
CA TRP A 525 18.28 -3.11 -14.27
C TRP A 525 17.29 -4.17 -13.79
N HIS A 526 16.90 -4.11 -12.51
CA HIS A 526 15.88 -5.01 -11.95
C HIS A 526 14.49 -4.73 -12.51
N GLN A 527 14.15 -3.48 -12.82
CA GLN A 527 12.91 -3.13 -13.50
C GLN A 527 12.88 -3.65 -14.94
N ASP A 528 13.96 -3.49 -15.70
CA ASP A 528 14.07 -4.02 -17.07
C ASP A 528 13.91 -5.55 -17.09
N TYR A 529 14.47 -6.26 -16.10
CA TYR A 529 14.27 -7.71 -15.97
C TYR A 529 12.82 -8.08 -15.64
N ARG A 530 12.14 -7.30 -14.77
CA ARG A 530 10.70 -7.49 -14.51
C ARG A 530 9.88 -7.31 -15.77
N ASN A 531 10.13 -6.24 -16.53
CA ASN A 531 9.46 -5.97 -17.80
C ASN A 531 9.70 -7.09 -18.82
N PHE A 532 10.93 -7.62 -18.90
CA PHE A 532 11.23 -8.80 -19.74
C PHE A 532 10.39 -10.02 -19.35
N ARG A 533 10.29 -10.32 -18.04
CA ARG A 533 9.44 -11.43 -17.56
C ARG A 533 7.96 -11.20 -17.88
N GLU A 534 7.44 -9.99 -17.65
CA GLU A 534 6.05 -9.66 -17.98
C GLU A 534 5.77 -9.77 -19.48
N THR A 535 6.66 -9.25 -20.32
CA THR A 535 6.60 -9.37 -21.78
C THR A 535 6.56 -10.84 -22.22
N THR A 536 7.34 -11.69 -21.54
CA THR A 536 7.35 -13.15 -21.77
C THR A 536 6.02 -13.79 -21.41
N ILE A 537 5.38 -13.35 -20.32
CA ILE A 537 4.08 -13.87 -19.90
C ILE A 537 2.99 -13.47 -20.90
N PHE A 538 2.97 -12.21 -21.36
CA PHE A 538 2.07 -11.76 -22.41
C PHE A 538 2.27 -12.60 -23.69
N LEU A 539 3.52 -12.81 -24.10
CA LEU A 539 3.84 -13.63 -25.27
C LEU A 539 3.31 -15.05 -25.11
N MET A 540 3.65 -15.70 -23.99
CA MET A 540 3.26 -17.08 -23.70
C MET A 540 1.74 -17.26 -23.71
N ILE A 541 1.00 -16.41 -22.99
CA ILE A 541 -0.47 -16.50 -22.93
C ILE A 541 -1.10 -16.22 -24.30
N GLY A 542 -0.60 -15.21 -25.02
CA GLY A 542 -1.05 -14.89 -26.37
C GLY A 542 -0.91 -16.07 -27.32
N LEU A 543 0.24 -16.75 -27.30
CA LEU A 543 0.51 -17.93 -28.12
C LEU A 543 -0.30 -19.16 -27.66
N GLU A 544 -0.50 -19.37 -26.36
CA GLU A 544 -1.38 -20.45 -25.85
C GLU A 544 -2.83 -20.25 -26.31
N LEU A 545 -3.35 -19.02 -26.26
CA LEU A 545 -4.71 -18.69 -26.71
C LEU A 545 -4.85 -18.80 -28.23
N PHE A 546 -3.79 -18.43 -28.96
CA PHE A 546 -3.73 -18.62 -30.41
C PHE A 546 -3.88 -20.11 -30.79
N GLN A 547 -3.12 -20.99 -30.13
CA GLN A 547 -3.25 -22.44 -30.34
C GLN A 547 -4.64 -22.99 -30.00
N LYS A 548 -5.34 -22.37 -29.04
CA LYS A 548 -6.73 -22.70 -28.67
C LYS A 548 -7.78 -22.07 -29.60
N ARG A 549 -7.37 -21.35 -30.65
CA ARG A 549 -8.26 -20.61 -31.58
C ARG A 549 -9.07 -19.48 -30.92
N SER A 550 -8.67 -19.01 -29.74
CA SER A 550 -9.28 -17.83 -29.09
C SER A 550 -8.60 -16.56 -29.60
N PHE A 551 -8.86 -16.21 -30.87
CA PHE A 551 -8.09 -15.16 -31.56
C PHE A 551 -8.33 -13.75 -31.00
N VAL A 552 -9.52 -13.45 -30.49
CA VAL A 552 -9.86 -12.15 -29.88
C VAL A 552 -8.97 -11.88 -28.67
N GLU A 553 -8.93 -12.84 -27.75
CA GLU A 553 -8.13 -12.74 -26.54
C GLU A 553 -6.64 -12.82 -26.86
N ALA A 554 -6.23 -13.77 -27.73
CA ALA A 554 -4.85 -13.95 -28.16
C ALA A 554 -4.24 -12.66 -28.73
N LEU A 555 -4.98 -11.96 -29.60
CA LEU A 555 -4.54 -10.71 -30.21
C LEU A 555 -4.22 -9.65 -29.15
N MET A 556 -5.04 -9.52 -28.12
CA MET A 556 -4.84 -8.54 -27.06
C MET A 556 -3.51 -8.78 -26.32
N TYR A 557 -3.21 -10.01 -25.93
CA TYR A 557 -1.94 -10.36 -25.28
C TYR A 557 -0.74 -10.15 -26.20
N LEU A 558 -0.85 -10.48 -27.49
CA LEU A 558 0.23 -10.32 -28.48
C LEU A 558 0.52 -8.85 -28.80
N ILE A 559 -0.48 -7.96 -28.81
CA ILE A 559 -0.27 -6.51 -28.98
C ILE A 559 0.55 -5.94 -27.82
N TYR A 560 0.18 -6.28 -26.58
CA TYR A 560 0.90 -5.82 -25.39
C TYR A 560 2.31 -6.42 -25.29
N SER A 561 2.44 -7.71 -25.63
CA SER A 561 3.75 -8.35 -25.74
C SER A 561 4.63 -7.61 -26.74
N TYR A 562 4.11 -7.28 -27.93
CA TYR A 562 4.86 -6.56 -28.95
C TYR A 562 5.27 -5.15 -28.49
N GLN A 563 4.37 -4.38 -27.88
CA GLN A 563 4.65 -3.03 -27.40
C GLN A 563 5.76 -3.01 -26.34
N TYR A 564 5.64 -3.82 -25.29
CA TYR A 564 6.65 -3.90 -24.24
C TYR A 564 7.97 -4.50 -24.73
N ASN A 565 7.91 -5.44 -25.68
CA ASN A 565 9.10 -5.97 -26.32
C ASN A 565 9.89 -4.87 -27.04
N ARG A 566 9.21 -3.96 -27.74
CA ARG A 566 9.86 -2.84 -28.44
C ARG A 566 10.57 -1.90 -27.48
N GLU A 567 9.95 -1.57 -26.34
CA GLU A 567 10.59 -0.75 -25.31
C GLU A 567 11.87 -1.39 -24.75
N LEU A 568 11.89 -2.72 -24.63
CA LEU A 568 13.07 -3.47 -24.22
C LEU A 568 14.14 -3.47 -25.33
N LEU A 569 13.76 -3.78 -26.57
CA LEU A 569 14.69 -3.88 -27.70
C LEU A 569 15.39 -2.54 -28.03
N VAL A 570 14.74 -1.40 -27.77
CA VAL A 570 15.38 -0.06 -27.88
C VAL A 570 16.59 0.06 -26.95
N LYS A 571 16.61 -0.66 -25.82
CA LYS A 571 17.72 -0.66 -24.85
C LYS A 571 18.78 -1.73 -25.16
N GLY A 572 18.57 -2.59 -26.16
CA GLY A 572 19.51 -3.62 -26.61
C GLY A 572 18.83 -4.88 -27.16
N LEU A 573 19.48 -5.54 -28.13
CA LEU A 573 18.94 -6.70 -28.84
C LEU A 573 18.59 -7.89 -27.93
N TYR A 574 19.32 -8.09 -26.83
CA TYR A 574 19.11 -9.21 -25.89
C TYR A 574 18.21 -8.83 -24.69
N ARG A 575 17.61 -7.63 -24.70
CA ARG A 575 16.71 -7.16 -23.64
C ARG A 575 15.29 -7.73 -23.79
N GLY A 576 14.91 -8.09 -25.02
CA GLY A 576 13.58 -8.58 -25.39
C GLY A 576 13.60 -9.94 -26.08
N HIS A 577 12.45 -10.32 -26.59
CA HIS A 577 12.20 -11.46 -27.48
C HIS A 577 12.32 -11.06 -28.96
N ASP A 578 12.30 -12.06 -29.84
CA ASP A 578 12.31 -11.87 -31.28
C ASP A 578 11.07 -11.08 -31.76
N ASP A 579 11.31 -9.87 -32.28
CA ASP A 579 10.27 -8.95 -32.75
C ASP A 579 9.50 -9.51 -33.95
N GLU A 580 10.17 -10.28 -34.81
CA GLU A 580 9.56 -10.87 -36.01
C GLU A 580 8.55 -11.95 -35.64
N LEU A 581 8.88 -12.78 -34.65
CA LEU A 581 8.01 -13.84 -34.15
C LEU A 581 6.70 -13.28 -33.57
N ILE A 582 6.80 -12.28 -32.69
CA ILE A 582 5.61 -11.67 -32.07
C ILE A 582 4.78 -10.96 -33.15
N GLY A 583 5.44 -10.26 -34.08
CA GLY A 583 4.80 -9.61 -35.21
C GLY A 583 4.05 -10.59 -36.12
N LEU A 584 4.61 -11.77 -36.39
CA LEU A 584 4.00 -12.83 -37.18
C LEU A 584 2.67 -13.30 -36.58
N TYR A 585 2.68 -13.75 -35.31
CA TYR A 585 1.47 -14.27 -34.68
C TYR A 585 0.41 -13.18 -34.44
N ARG A 586 0.83 -11.92 -34.25
CA ARG A 586 -0.10 -10.79 -34.20
C ARG A 586 -0.84 -10.60 -35.53
N ARG A 587 -0.13 -10.70 -36.66
CA ARG A 587 -0.73 -10.64 -38.01
C ARG A 587 -1.64 -11.83 -38.27
N GLU A 588 -1.22 -13.04 -37.92
CA GLU A 588 -2.04 -14.24 -38.10
C GLU A 588 -3.33 -14.18 -37.27
N CYS A 589 -3.29 -13.68 -36.02
CA CYS A 589 -4.49 -13.42 -35.22
C CYS A 589 -5.47 -12.49 -35.95
N LEU A 590 -4.97 -11.40 -36.53
CA LEU A 590 -5.80 -10.42 -37.23
C LEU A 590 -6.43 -11.01 -38.50
N LEU A 591 -5.67 -11.80 -39.26
CA LEU A 591 -6.20 -12.51 -40.43
C LEU A 591 -7.32 -13.48 -40.03
N LYS A 592 -7.11 -14.28 -38.97
CA LYS A 592 -8.11 -15.24 -38.48
C LYS A 592 -9.36 -14.55 -37.93
N LEU A 593 -9.22 -13.40 -37.29
CA LEU A 593 -10.36 -12.59 -36.84
C LEU A 593 -11.15 -11.99 -38.00
N ASN A 594 -10.46 -11.51 -39.04
CA ASN A 594 -11.09 -10.99 -40.23
C ASN A 594 -11.86 -12.08 -41.00
N GLU A 595 -11.28 -13.29 -41.13
CA GLU A 595 -11.96 -14.47 -41.69
C GLU A 595 -13.22 -14.83 -40.87
N ASN A 596 -13.13 -14.79 -39.54
CA ASN A 596 -14.27 -15.08 -38.66
C ASN A 596 -15.39 -14.03 -38.79
N ALA A 597 -15.03 -12.74 -38.79
CA ALA A 597 -15.99 -11.67 -38.98
C ALA A 597 -16.67 -11.74 -40.35
N ALA A 598 -15.91 -12.07 -41.41
CA ALA A 598 -16.47 -12.30 -42.75
C ALA A 598 -17.52 -13.44 -42.74
N GLY A 599 -17.21 -14.57 -42.11
CA GLY A 599 -18.17 -15.67 -41.96
C GLY A 599 -19.43 -15.29 -41.18
N MET A 600 -19.30 -14.45 -40.14
CA MET A 600 -20.44 -13.91 -39.39
C MET A 600 -21.31 -12.94 -40.21
N PHE A 601 -20.73 -12.25 -41.20
CA PHE A 601 -21.52 -11.44 -42.13
C PHE A 601 -22.25 -12.30 -43.17
N GLU A 602 -21.63 -13.40 -43.60
CA GLU A 602 -22.20 -14.33 -44.59
C GLU A 602 -23.37 -15.16 -44.04
N SER A 603 -23.50 -15.32 -42.72
CA SER A 603 -24.60 -16.09 -42.12
C SER A 603 -25.97 -15.41 -42.23
N GLY A 604 -25.99 -14.07 -42.35
CA GLY A 604 -27.21 -13.28 -42.53
C GLY A 604 -28.11 -13.19 -41.29
N GLU A 605 -27.72 -13.77 -40.16
CA GLU A 605 -28.44 -13.66 -38.88
C GLU A 605 -28.08 -12.35 -38.18
N GLU A 606 -29.09 -11.54 -37.83
CA GLU A 606 -28.92 -10.23 -37.15
C GLU A 606 -27.94 -10.27 -35.94
N PRO A 607 -27.98 -11.25 -35.02
CA PRO A 607 -27.05 -11.29 -33.89
C PRO A 607 -25.60 -11.60 -34.30
N GLU A 608 -25.39 -12.43 -35.32
CA GLU A 608 -24.05 -12.79 -35.80
C GLU A 608 -23.43 -11.65 -36.58
N VAL A 609 -24.22 -10.99 -37.44
CA VAL A 609 -23.81 -9.77 -38.16
C VAL A 609 -23.43 -8.65 -37.17
N SER A 610 -24.18 -8.47 -36.08
CA SER A 610 -23.87 -7.50 -35.03
C SER A 610 -22.55 -7.84 -34.31
N ASN A 611 -22.30 -9.11 -34.01
CA ASN A 611 -21.05 -9.57 -33.42
C ASN A 611 -19.86 -9.41 -34.38
N GLY A 612 -20.03 -9.73 -35.66
CA GLY A 612 -19.04 -9.50 -36.72
C GLY A 612 -18.67 -8.01 -36.84
N LEU A 613 -19.67 -7.13 -36.78
CA LEU A 613 -19.47 -5.67 -36.78
C LEU A 613 -18.71 -5.18 -35.54
N SER A 614 -18.96 -5.77 -34.37
CA SER A 614 -18.22 -5.48 -33.14
C SER A 614 -16.75 -5.87 -33.26
N ILE A 615 -16.45 -7.09 -33.75
CA ILE A 615 -15.06 -7.55 -33.98
C ILE A 615 -14.32 -6.62 -34.94
N MET A 616 -14.98 -6.20 -36.03
CA MET A 616 -14.38 -5.28 -37.00
C MET A 616 -14.10 -3.91 -36.39
N ASN A 617 -15.08 -3.30 -35.72
CA ASN A 617 -14.95 -1.94 -35.18
C ASN A 617 -14.05 -1.83 -33.95
N GLU A 618 -14.01 -2.86 -33.09
CA GLU A 618 -13.26 -2.80 -31.83
C GLU A 618 -11.85 -3.39 -31.93
N LEU A 619 -11.60 -4.34 -32.84
CA LEU A 619 -10.34 -5.09 -32.88
C LEU A 619 -9.62 -4.95 -34.22
N VAL A 620 -10.29 -5.19 -35.34
CA VAL A 620 -9.64 -5.19 -36.66
C VAL A 620 -9.29 -3.77 -37.07
N VAL A 621 -10.26 -2.86 -37.16
CA VAL A 621 -10.07 -1.47 -37.61
C VAL A 621 -9.04 -0.70 -36.78
N PRO A 622 -9.05 -0.76 -35.43
CA PRO A 622 -8.03 -0.08 -34.61
C PRO A 622 -6.63 -0.69 -34.73
N CYS A 623 -6.51 -1.97 -35.13
CA CYS A 623 -5.22 -2.62 -35.37
C CYS A 623 -4.61 -2.30 -36.75
N ILE A 624 -5.42 -1.86 -37.73
CA ILE A 624 -4.94 -1.61 -39.10
C ILE A 624 -3.77 -0.59 -39.12
N PRO A 625 -3.82 0.55 -38.42
CA PRO A 625 -2.67 1.46 -38.35
C PRO A 625 -1.41 0.80 -37.75
N LEU A 626 -1.57 -0.10 -36.77
CA LEU A 626 -0.46 -0.83 -36.13
C LEU A 626 0.15 -1.90 -37.04
N LEU A 627 -0.57 -2.33 -38.07
CA LEU A 627 -0.07 -3.15 -39.16
C LEU A 627 0.64 -2.31 -40.23
N LEU A 628 0.05 -1.17 -40.61
CA LEU A 628 0.53 -0.30 -41.69
C LEU A 628 1.83 0.46 -41.39
N VAL A 629 2.17 0.68 -40.11
CA VAL A 629 3.42 1.37 -39.72
C VAL A 629 4.67 0.59 -40.14
N HIS A 630 4.56 -0.68 -40.56
CA HIS A 630 5.73 -1.54 -40.77
C HIS A 630 5.89 -2.22 -42.14
N ASP A 631 5.06 -1.95 -43.15
CA ASP A 631 5.26 -2.50 -44.51
C ASP A 631 5.42 -1.38 -45.55
N THR A 632 6.63 -0.86 -45.71
CA THR A 632 6.93 0.08 -46.82
C THR A 632 7.01 -0.59 -48.18
N GLU A 633 7.08 -1.92 -48.29
CA GLU A 633 7.11 -2.58 -49.59
C GLU A 633 6.43 -3.95 -49.55
N LYS A 634 5.36 -4.07 -50.35
CA LYS A 634 4.54 -5.26 -50.66
C LYS A 634 3.32 -5.48 -49.77
N ASP A 635 2.22 -4.82 -50.12
CA ASP A 635 1.04 -5.57 -50.57
C ASP A 635 -0.02 -4.67 -51.21
N LEU A 636 -0.51 -5.09 -52.37
CA LEU A 636 -1.60 -4.48 -53.15
C LEU A 636 -2.94 -4.45 -52.38
N LEU A 637 -3.01 -5.09 -51.20
CA LEU A 637 -4.14 -5.03 -50.27
C LEU A 637 -4.22 -3.68 -49.53
N SER A 638 -3.11 -2.95 -49.37
CA SER A 638 -3.09 -1.71 -48.58
C SER A 638 -3.87 -0.56 -49.25
N GLU A 639 -3.84 -0.49 -50.59
CA GLU A 639 -4.61 0.49 -51.37
C GLU A 639 -6.12 0.22 -51.36
N LYS A 640 -6.54 -1.06 -51.35
CA LYS A 640 -7.98 -1.39 -51.36
C LYS A 640 -8.67 -1.12 -50.02
N LEU A 641 -7.95 -1.25 -48.90
CA LEU A 641 -8.47 -0.96 -47.57
C LEU A 641 -8.53 0.55 -47.27
N THR A 642 -7.61 1.35 -47.81
CA THR A 642 -7.62 2.81 -47.62
C THR A 642 -8.79 3.50 -48.32
N ASP A 643 -9.24 2.98 -49.47
CA ASP A 643 -10.35 3.57 -50.25
C ASP A 643 -11.75 3.19 -49.75
N PHE A 644 -11.89 2.08 -49.02
CA PHE A 644 -13.19 1.58 -48.55
C PHE A 644 -13.57 2.08 -47.15
N LEU A 645 -12.60 2.29 -46.27
CA LEU A 645 -12.82 2.64 -44.86
C LEU A 645 -13.45 4.03 -44.60
N PRO A 646 -13.09 5.11 -45.32
CA PRO A 646 -13.71 6.42 -45.09
C PRO A 646 -15.19 6.49 -45.47
N LYS A 647 -15.67 5.56 -46.30
CA LYS A 647 -17.05 5.55 -46.80
C LYS A 647 -18.02 4.74 -45.93
N LEU A 648 -17.51 3.88 -45.04
CA LEU A 648 -18.35 3.04 -44.17
C LEU A 648 -18.45 3.58 -42.74
N LEU A 649 -17.53 4.44 -42.31
CA LEU A 649 -17.44 4.96 -40.95
C LEU A 649 -17.36 6.49 -40.95
N ASP A 650 -18.51 7.14 -41.10
CA ASP A 650 -18.67 8.59 -40.91
C ASP A 650 -18.73 8.96 -39.40
N CYS A 651 -17.83 8.38 -38.61
CA CYS A 651 -17.66 8.63 -37.19
C CYS A 651 -16.21 9.01 -36.94
N SER A 652 -15.97 10.32 -36.82
CA SER A 652 -14.75 10.89 -36.26
C SER A 652 -14.34 10.12 -35.01
N THR A 653 -13.31 9.29 -35.09
CA THR A 653 -12.75 8.63 -33.92
C THR A 653 -11.24 8.69 -34.05
N GLU A 654 -10.65 9.53 -33.20
CA GLU A 654 -9.30 9.38 -32.69
C GLU A 654 -9.01 7.89 -32.50
N ILE A 655 -7.84 7.45 -32.97
CA ILE A 655 -7.35 6.07 -32.82
C ILE A 655 -7.53 5.67 -31.35
N LYS A 656 -8.56 4.87 -31.05
CA LYS A 656 -8.80 4.34 -29.71
C LYS A 656 -7.61 3.45 -29.38
N SER A 657 -6.71 3.92 -28.51
CA SER A 657 -5.66 3.07 -27.93
C SER A 657 -6.35 1.87 -27.28
N PHE A 658 -5.87 0.66 -27.56
CA PHE A 658 -6.34 -0.56 -26.89
C PHE A 658 -6.41 -0.32 -25.37
N ARG A 659 -7.54 -0.68 -24.75
CA ARG A 659 -7.79 -0.61 -23.29
C ARG A 659 -6.65 -1.25 -22.49
N ASP A 660 -6.48 -0.86 -21.23
CA ASP A 660 -5.50 -1.39 -20.23
C ASP A 660 -5.00 -2.83 -20.48
N PRO A 661 -3.69 -3.09 -20.25
CA PRO A 661 -3.10 -4.42 -20.46
C PRO A 661 -3.85 -5.51 -19.68
N PRO A 662 -4.06 -6.71 -20.27
CA PRO A 662 -4.69 -7.81 -19.57
C PRO A 662 -3.97 -8.13 -18.26
N LYS A 663 -4.72 -8.47 -17.21
CA LYS A 663 -4.14 -8.88 -15.93
C LYS A 663 -3.30 -10.14 -16.11
N LEU A 664 -2.01 -10.05 -15.81
CA LEU A 664 -1.12 -11.19 -15.88
C LEU A 664 -1.24 -12.07 -14.62
N PRO A 665 -1.36 -13.41 -14.77
CA PRO A 665 -1.18 -14.34 -13.66
C PRO A 665 0.27 -14.37 -13.18
N THR A 666 0.46 -14.63 -11.89
CA THR A 666 1.80 -14.76 -11.29
C THR A 666 2.33 -16.17 -11.48
N TYR A 667 3.47 -16.30 -12.16
CA TYR A 667 4.14 -17.59 -12.35
C TYR A 667 5.41 -17.71 -11.53
N SER A 668 5.60 -18.86 -10.91
CA SER A 668 6.92 -19.25 -10.39
C SER A 668 7.94 -19.30 -11.54
N THR A 669 9.22 -19.14 -11.24
CA THR A 669 10.27 -19.23 -12.26
C THR A 669 10.23 -20.57 -13.01
N LEU A 670 10.02 -21.67 -12.28
CA LEU A 670 9.93 -23.00 -12.87
C LEU A 670 8.73 -23.12 -13.80
N GLU A 671 7.55 -22.69 -13.35
CA GLU A 671 6.33 -22.77 -14.15
C GLU A 671 6.42 -21.92 -15.43
N LEU A 672 6.98 -20.71 -15.34
CA LEU A 672 7.16 -19.84 -16.50
C LEU A 672 8.08 -20.47 -17.55
N VAL A 673 9.22 -21.03 -17.11
CA VAL A 673 10.19 -21.68 -18.00
C VAL A 673 9.57 -22.91 -18.68
N GLU A 674 8.90 -23.77 -17.91
CA GLU A 674 8.27 -24.98 -18.45
C GLU A 674 7.13 -24.70 -19.42
N ARG A 675 6.29 -23.69 -19.13
CA ARG A 675 5.18 -23.32 -20.02
C ARG A 675 5.69 -22.63 -21.28
N TYR A 676 6.59 -21.66 -21.14
CA TYR A 676 7.21 -20.99 -22.29
C TYR A 676 7.89 -22.00 -23.23
N GLY A 677 8.72 -22.90 -22.69
CA GLY A 677 9.39 -23.92 -23.49
C GLY A 677 8.42 -24.87 -24.20
N ARG A 678 7.32 -25.28 -23.54
CA ARG A 678 6.28 -26.11 -24.17
C ARG A 678 5.59 -25.40 -25.33
N VAL A 679 5.23 -24.13 -25.15
CA VAL A 679 4.55 -23.32 -26.17
C VAL A 679 5.48 -23.14 -27.38
N MET A 680 6.72 -22.72 -27.14
CA MET A 680 7.71 -22.51 -28.20
C MET A 680 8.02 -23.80 -28.97
N ALA A 681 8.21 -24.93 -28.28
CA ALA A 681 8.43 -26.23 -28.93
C ALA A 681 7.21 -26.70 -29.75
N SER A 682 5.99 -26.33 -29.35
CA SER A 682 4.77 -26.61 -30.12
C SER A 682 4.75 -25.82 -31.44
N LEU A 683 5.10 -24.52 -31.39
CA LEU A 683 5.14 -23.66 -32.57
C LEU A 683 6.22 -24.08 -33.57
N SER A 684 7.41 -24.43 -33.07
CA SER A 684 8.50 -24.96 -33.91
C SER A 684 8.08 -26.22 -34.68
N ARG A 685 7.23 -27.08 -34.09
CA ARG A 685 6.66 -28.26 -34.76
C ARG A 685 5.59 -27.89 -35.78
N GLN A 686 4.71 -26.94 -35.47
CA GLN A 686 3.65 -26.48 -36.38
C GLN A 686 4.23 -25.84 -37.65
N ASN A 687 5.21 -24.95 -37.51
CA ASN A 687 5.87 -24.28 -38.62
C ASN A 687 6.66 -25.28 -39.52
N ALA A 688 7.19 -26.35 -38.92
CA ALA A 688 7.84 -27.44 -39.68
C ALA A 688 6.82 -28.27 -40.48
N THR A 689 5.63 -28.56 -39.93
CA THR A 689 4.55 -29.26 -40.65
C THR A 689 3.92 -28.42 -41.75
N GLU A 690 3.75 -27.11 -41.58
CA GLU A 690 3.21 -26.22 -42.62
C GLU A 690 4.18 -26.01 -43.78
N LYS A 691 5.50 -25.91 -43.51
CA LYS A 691 6.52 -25.98 -44.57
C LYS A 691 6.45 -27.29 -45.36
N PHE A 692 6.28 -28.42 -44.67
CA PHE A 692 6.16 -29.74 -45.31
C PHE A 692 4.86 -29.92 -46.13
N MET A 693 3.77 -29.25 -45.73
CA MET A 693 2.48 -29.25 -46.44
C MET A 693 2.51 -28.30 -47.65
N ASN A 694 3.09 -27.10 -47.51
CA ASN A 694 3.21 -26.14 -48.63
C ASN A 694 4.15 -26.64 -49.73
N GLU A 695 5.18 -27.43 -49.41
CA GLU A 695 6.01 -28.08 -50.43
C GLU A 695 5.27 -29.21 -51.19
N ARG A 696 4.17 -29.76 -50.64
CA ARG A 696 3.31 -30.72 -51.36
C ARG A 696 2.20 -30.07 -52.17
N THR A 697 1.66 -28.93 -51.74
CA THR A 697 0.52 -28.26 -52.40
C THR A 697 0.92 -27.41 -53.62
N VAL A 698 2.19 -27.06 -53.79
CA VAL A 698 2.69 -26.40 -55.02
C VAL A 698 2.68 -27.36 -56.24
N GLY A 699 2.41 -28.66 -56.04
CA GLY A 699 2.33 -29.66 -57.11
C GLY A 699 1.01 -29.72 -57.89
N GLU A 700 -0.12 -29.25 -57.34
CA GLU A 700 -1.45 -29.47 -57.94
C GLU A 700 -2.36 -28.26 -57.76
N GLY A 701 -2.77 -27.62 -58.86
CA GLY A 701 -3.95 -26.73 -58.87
C GLY A 701 -3.76 -25.30 -59.40
N LYS A 702 -3.37 -25.13 -60.67
CA LYS A 702 -3.71 -23.93 -61.45
C LYS A 702 -5.11 -24.11 -62.08
N SER A 703 -6.14 -23.38 -61.61
CA SER A 703 -7.25 -22.84 -62.46
C SER A 703 -8.46 -22.31 -61.65
N GLY A 704 -8.93 -21.10 -61.98
CA GLY A 704 -10.26 -20.53 -61.63
C GLY A 704 -10.17 -19.40 -60.59
N VAL A 705 -10.15 -18.10 -60.92
CA VAL A 705 -11.29 -17.23 -61.35
C VAL A 705 -12.50 -17.47 -60.43
N GLY A 706 -13.00 -16.56 -59.59
CA GLY A 706 -13.00 -15.11 -59.62
C GLY A 706 -14.46 -14.67 -59.55
N GLU A 707 -14.95 -14.21 -58.38
CA GLU A 707 -16.16 -13.39 -58.31
C GLU A 707 -16.25 -12.71 -56.94
N VAL A 708 -16.09 -11.38 -56.96
CA VAL A 708 -16.36 -10.48 -55.84
C VAL A 708 -17.78 -9.97 -56.06
N VAL A 709 -18.73 -10.39 -55.23
CA VAL A 709 -20.04 -9.76 -55.15
C VAL A 709 -19.91 -8.59 -54.18
N LYS A 710 -20.08 -7.38 -54.73
CA LYS A 710 -20.30 -6.12 -54.01
C LYS A 710 -21.43 -6.26 -52.99
N MET A 711 -21.15 -5.92 -51.73
CA MET A 711 -21.90 -4.88 -50.98
C MET A 711 -20.93 -4.14 -50.06
#